data_AF-A0A2U2YYA0-F1
#
_entry.id   AF-A0A2U2YYA0-F1
#
_cell.length_a   1.000
_cell.length_b   1.000
_cell.length_c   1.000
_cell.angle_alpha   90.00
_cell.angle_beta   90.00
_cell.angle_gamma   90.00
#
_symmetry.space_group_name_H-M   'P 1'
#
loop_
_entity.id
_entity.type
_entity.pdbx_description
1 polymer ?
#
loop_
_entity_poly.entity_id
_entity_poly.type
_entity_poly.pdbx_seq_one_letter_code
_entity_poly.pdbx_strand_id
1 'polypeptide(L)'
;MGDGSRKPIEDVRVGDFVITHEGRPRRVTAVHVQGQLPTVQITTHAGRQTVAALDHPFLTPEGWVNAGDLKPGMALATVPRPATEGASGLWPEAARLMGYFVGDGSTSQVGATFNCSITTASDGVEKEVRRCADALGFTVNLSQAKKYAQGKVRRLNVSGGVRQWLEEHGLARKTSYTKRVPEAVFRSTPDVIAEFIAGYWDCDGVVTSRGKDRDGQPRKDVAVELYSVSRELLEDVQHLLLRLGIRSAIRIKKGSYNQAEHISYRLFIIARDDVAKFRDLVTLAHEKRSETLAGHVLPRTDFDPRLMADPIVSVEPYGEQPCRCLTVEDDHTFTSDDLVVHNSTTVAEWFPFWWLSTYPVDKVAVTSYGDDLALRRGKRIRGYVEEYGDEWGLRLKPGSGAMQDWEVTKGGGVRSVSVGKGLTGFDVNLLIIDDPHKDRADAESEAARRALHDWYSSAALTRLQPDRSAVVAIQTRWHPDDFAGRRIQEEGRIEEGGRWKVIHLPAVADPKFGDDPLGRTPGEPLPHPKIPTRDTVRLRNWWVNRKATTIPRDWHALYQGDPQPAEGALVSEELLRLLRDTTTVVEPQKIAVAIDPSGGGRDTAGVIGGFLGDDGRVWITDDVSAAMSSAEWSTAACLLANRTDAAIIYVEWNFGRDMCVLAIQTSWEKLQNDGEIPKGKLMPAIAPVRAKQGKLLRAEPIAQQMVQDKVRLRGVFTDMEREWATWQPTDPDSPGRIDASCILVYGLIPDANEGAIVHAPLPKAPQPGRQPSSAASAYGRRIG
;
A
#
# COMPACT_ATOMS: atom_id res chain seq x y z
N MET A 1 32.26 13.96 -0.19
CA MET A 1 32.48 13.50 -1.57
C MET A 1 31.27 12.68 -2.01
N GLY A 2 31.14 12.39 -3.31
CA GLY A 2 30.04 11.60 -3.89
C GLY A 2 29.98 10.17 -3.38
N ASP A 3 31.11 9.63 -2.91
CA ASP A 3 31.20 8.32 -2.26
C ASP A 3 30.99 8.39 -0.72
N GLY A 4 30.61 9.55 -0.19
CA GLY A 4 30.40 9.78 1.24
C GLY A 4 31.66 10.16 2.05
N SER A 5 32.87 9.99 1.51
CA SER A 5 34.12 10.35 2.19
C SER A 5 34.25 11.86 2.44
N ARG A 6 35.13 12.25 3.38
CA ARG A 6 35.57 13.65 3.55
C ARG A 6 36.96 13.81 2.96
N LYS A 7 37.13 14.87 2.16
CA LYS A 7 38.38 15.17 1.48
C LYS A 7 38.63 16.68 1.54
N PRO A 8 39.83 17.16 1.92
CA PRO A 8 40.21 18.56 1.79
C PRO A 8 40.03 19.05 0.36
N ILE A 9 39.62 20.31 0.17
CA ILE A 9 39.39 20.85 -1.19
C ILE A 9 40.66 20.85 -2.03
N GLU A 10 41.83 21.04 -1.42
CA GLU A 10 43.15 20.97 -2.04
C GLU A 10 43.52 19.58 -2.59
N ASP A 11 42.87 18.53 -2.09
CA ASP A 11 43.09 17.16 -2.53
C ASP A 11 42.11 16.72 -3.62
N VAL A 12 41.05 17.50 -3.89
CA VAL A 12 40.09 17.21 -4.95
C VAL A 12 40.78 17.25 -6.31
N ARG A 13 40.47 16.27 -7.17
CA ARG A 13 41.03 16.13 -8.52
C ARG A 13 39.93 16.06 -9.57
N VAL A 14 40.27 16.37 -10.82
CA VAL A 14 39.37 16.15 -11.97
C VAL A 14 39.01 14.67 -12.02
N GLY A 15 37.71 14.38 -12.18
CA GLY A 15 37.17 13.02 -12.14
C GLY A 15 36.58 12.61 -10.78
N ASP A 16 36.95 13.28 -9.68
CA ASP A 16 36.29 13.06 -8.39
C ASP A 16 34.80 13.41 -8.47
N PHE A 17 33.97 12.79 -7.63
CA PHE A 17 32.57 13.15 -7.48
C PHE A 17 32.35 13.98 -6.22
N VAL A 18 31.61 15.07 -6.32
CA VAL A 18 31.25 15.97 -5.21
C VAL A 18 29.73 16.07 -5.07
N ILE A 19 29.26 16.33 -3.84
CA ILE A 19 27.83 16.52 -3.56
C ILE A 19 27.46 17.97 -3.87
N THR A 20 26.42 18.16 -4.67
CA THR A 20 25.86 19.47 -5.03
C THR A 20 24.84 19.96 -4.00
N HIS A 21 24.42 21.23 -4.09
CA HIS A 21 23.39 21.81 -3.20
C HIS A 21 22.03 21.08 -3.29
N GLU A 22 21.74 20.40 -4.39
CA GLU A 22 20.56 19.54 -4.58
C GLU A 22 20.75 18.13 -4.00
N GLY A 23 21.89 17.84 -3.36
CA GLY A 23 22.17 16.56 -2.72
C GLY A 23 22.55 15.42 -3.66
N ARG A 24 22.80 15.68 -4.95
CA ARG A 24 23.23 14.66 -5.92
C ARG A 24 24.74 14.70 -6.20
N PRO A 25 25.39 13.54 -6.43
CA PRO A 25 26.80 13.47 -6.81
C PRO A 25 27.00 13.96 -8.26
N ARG A 26 28.04 14.75 -8.48
CA ARG A 26 28.46 15.24 -9.79
C ARG A 26 29.96 15.20 -9.94
N ARG A 27 30.41 14.83 -11.14
CA ARG A 27 31.83 14.73 -11.50
C ARG A 27 32.46 16.12 -11.59
N VAL A 28 33.62 16.29 -10.96
CA VAL A 28 34.48 17.47 -11.08
C VAL A 28 35.12 17.45 -12.47
N THR A 29 34.85 18.48 -13.27
CA THR A 29 35.34 18.60 -14.65
C THR A 29 36.63 19.41 -14.77
N ALA A 30 36.90 20.31 -13.82
CA ALA A 30 38.09 21.14 -13.77
C ALA A 30 38.40 21.53 -12.31
N VAL A 31 39.68 21.79 -12.02
CA VAL A 31 40.14 22.37 -10.76
C VAL A 31 40.98 23.60 -11.10
N HIS A 32 40.58 24.77 -10.58
CA HIS A 32 41.26 26.04 -10.85
C HIS A 32 42.03 26.51 -9.62
N VAL A 33 43.33 26.75 -9.78
CA VAL A 33 44.20 27.28 -8.71
C VAL A 33 44.25 28.80 -8.85
N GLN A 34 43.71 29.52 -7.86
CA GLN A 34 43.55 30.99 -7.90
C GLN A 34 44.65 31.76 -7.14
N GLY A 35 45.65 31.08 -6.60
CA GLY A 35 46.74 31.71 -5.84
C GLY A 35 46.33 32.15 -4.42
N GLN A 36 46.99 33.16 -3.88
CA GLN A 36 46.70 33.72 -2.56
C GLN A 36 45.67 34.85 -2.67
N LEU A 37 44.53 34.69 -2.00
CA LEU A 37 43.45 35.68 -1.97
C LEU A 37 43.16 36.12 -0.53
N PRO A 38 42.65 37.35 -0.31
CA PRO A 38 42.07 37.73 0.97
C PRO A 38 40.91 36.79 1.34
N THR A 39 40.87 36.32 2.59
CA THR A 39 39.89 35.33 3.05
C THR A 39 39.17 35.79 4.31
N VAL A 40 38.00 35.20 4.54
CA VAL A 40 37.22 35.32 5.78
C VAL A 40 36.98 33.94 6.38
N GLN A 41 37.01 33.85 7.71
CA GLN A 41 36.58 32.67 8.44
C GLN A 41 35.10 32.82 8.82
N ILE A 42 34.28 31.90 8.32
CA ILE A 42 32.83 31.88 8.58
C ILE A 42 32.57 30.82 9.64
N THR A 43 31.95 31.21 10.75
CA THR A 43 31.46 30.29 11.79
C THR A 43 29.96 30.38 11.88
N THR A 44 29.27 29.26 11.64
CA THR A 44 27.80 29.19 11.69
C THR A 44 27.28 29.05 13.12
N HIS A 45 26.00 29.35 13.34
CA HIS A 45 25.35 29.08 14.63
C HIS A 45 25.43 27.59 15.03
N ALA A 46 25.47 26.64 14.09
CA ALA A 46 25.66 25.21 14.40
C ALA A 46 27.10 24.85 14.83
N GLY A 47 28.03 25.81 14.83
CA GLY A 47 29.44 25.60 15.15
C GLY A 47 30.28 25.07 13.99
N ARG A 48 29.72 24.96 12.78
CA ARG A 48 30.50 24.66 11.56
C ARG A 48 31.42 25.82 11.23
N GLN A 49 32.62 25.51 10.76
CA GLN A 49 33.62 26.49 10.35
C GLN A 49 34.09 26.22 8.94
N THR A 50 34.30 27.29 8.17
CA THR A 50 34.93 27.24 6.84
C THR A 50 35.71 28.53 6.59
N VAL A 51 36.70 28.48 5.71
CA VAL A 51 37.48 29.64 5.25
C VAL A 51 37.26 29.77 3.74
N ALA A 52 37.01 30.99 3.26
CA ALA A 52 36.77 31.24 1.84
C ALA A 52 37.28 32.62 1.42
N ALA A 53 37.59 32.79 0.13
CA ALA A 53 37.90 34.08 -0.47
C ALA A 53 36.67 35.01 -0.42
N LEU A 54 36.90 36.33 -0.36
CA LEU A 54 35.83 37.32 -0.17
C LEU A 54 34.72 37.24 -1.23
N ASP A 55 35.07 36.90 -2.46
CA ASP A 55 34.19 36.80 -3.62
C ASP A 55 33.53 35.41 -3.79
N HIS A 56 33.78 34.47 -2.87
CA HIS A 56 33.22 33.13 -2.97
C HIS A 56 31.73 33.10 -2.56
N PRO A 57 30.80 32.66 -3.43
CA PRO A 57 29.38 32.72 -3.14
C PRO A 57 28.91 31.58 -2.22
N PHE A 58 28.10 31.91 -1.23
CA PHE A 58 27.38 30.98 -0.35
C PHE A 58 25.87 31.12 -0.56
N LEU A 59 25.16 29.99 -0.49
CA LEU A 59 23.70 29.98 -0.65
C LEU A 59 23.00 30.34 0.68
N THR A 60 22.17 31.37 0.61
CA THR A 60 21.31 31.90 1.69
C THR A 60 19.84 31.81 1.28
N PRO A 61 18.86 32.01 2.19
CA PRO A 61 17.44 32.07 1.82
C PRO A 61 17.12 33.14 0.77
N GLU A 62 17.87 34.24 0.75
CA GLU A 62 17.72 35.36 -0.19
C GLU A 62 18.50 35.15 -1.51
N GLY A 63 19.16 34.00 -1.68
CA GLY A 63 19.95 33.65 -2.86
C GLY A 63 21.46 33.55 -2.57
N TRP A 64 22.28 33.68 -3.61
CA TRP A 64 23.74 33.59 -3.51
C TRP A 64 24.34 34.91 -3.00
N VAL A 65 25.13 34.84 -1.94
CA VAL A 65 25.81 35.99 -1.32
C VAL A 65 27.30 35.69 -1.17
N ASN A 66 28.15 36.65 -1.54
CA ASN A 66 29.61 36.50 -1.43
C ASN A 66 30.06 36.44 0.04
N ALA A 67 31.12 35.68 0.31
CA ALA A 67 31.64 35.45 1.65
C ALA A 67 31.96 36.75 2.42
N GLY A 68 32.50 37.77 1.73
CA GLY A 68 32.83 39.07 2.31
C GLY A 68 31.62 39.92 2.71
N ASP A 69 30.45 39.63 2.12
CA ASP A 69 29.19 40.35 2.36
C ASP A 69 28.29 39.65 3.39
N LEU A 70 28.68 38.45 3.85
CA LEU A 70 27.95 37.72 4.89
C LEU A 70 28.03 38.45 6.23
N LYS A 71 26.88 38.58 6.89
CA LYS A 71 26.74 39.27 8.18
C LYS A 71 26.20 38.33 9.26
N PRO A 72 26.59 38.51 10.54
CA PRO A 72 25.95 37.80 11.65
C PRO A 72 24.42 37.93 11.60
N GLY A 73 23.72 36.80 11.79
CA GLY A 73 22.26 36.72 11.66
C GLY A 73 21.78 36.08 10.35
N MET A 74 22.61 36.07 9.30
CA MET A 74 22.30 35.37 8.05
C MET A 74 22.41 33.84 8.21
N ALA A 75 21.63 33.10 7.42
CA ALA A 75 21.62 31.64 7.42
C ALA A 75 22.30 31.09 6.15
N LEU A 76 23.06 30.00 6.32
CA LEU A 76 23.69 29.28 5.21
C LEU A 76 23.04 27.92 5.02
N ALA A 77 22.85 27.52 3.76
CA ALA A 77 22.28 26.22 3.42
C ALA A 77 23.22 25.05 3.83
N THR A 78 22.62 23.96 4.28
CA THR A 78 23.30 22.65 4.46
C THR A 78 22.47 21.57 3.79
N VAL A 79 23.12 20.56 3.23
CA VAL A 79 22.46 19.48 2.50
C VAL A 79 22.31 18.24 3.40
N PRO A 80 21.14 17.97 3.99
CA PRO A 80 20.88 16.73 4.73
C PRO A 80 20.67 15.56 3.78
N ARG A 81 21.03 14.34 4.22
CA ARG A 81 20.80 13.08 3.47
C ARG A 81 21.18 13.14 1.97
N PRO A 82 22.42 13.56 1.61
CA PRO A 82 22.82 13.57 0.22
C PRO A 82 22.88 12.15 -0.35
N ALA A 83 22.53 11.99 -1.62
CA ALA A 83 22.74 10.75 -2.35
C ALA A 83 24.24 10.46 -2.46
N THR A 84 24.66 9.28 -2.01
CA THR A 84 26.06 8.84 -2.06
C THR A 84 26.14 7.50 -2.78
N GLU A 85 27.14 7.33 -3.63
CA GLU A 85 27.38 6.10 -4.40
C GLU A 85 28.32 5.13 -3.68
N GLY A 86 28.89 5.54 -2.54
CA GLY A 86 29.79 4.72 -1.75
C GLY A 86 29.03 3.69 -0.92
N ALA A 87 29.42 2.43 -1.05
CA ALA A 87 29.15 1.38 -0.08
C ALA A 87 30.50 0.71 0.24
N SER A 88 31.10 1.07 1.37
CA SER A 88 32.37 0.49 1.85
C SER A 88 32.34 -1.03 2.03
N GLY A 89 31.15 -1.64 1.98
CA GLY A 89 30.95 -3.05 2.31
C GLY A 89 31.16 -3.33 3.81
N LEU A 90 31.24 -2.28 4.65
CA LEU A 90 31.39 -2.42 6.09
C LEU A 90 30.08 -2.90 6.72
N TRP A 91 30.14 -3.96 7.51
CA TRP A 91 28.94 -4.56 8.11
C TRP A 91 28.47 -3.75 9.33
N PRO A 92 27.16 -3.76 9.65
CA PRO A 92 26.62 -3.03 10.80
C PRO A 92 27.34 -3.32 12.12
N GLU A 93 27.63 -4.60 12.42
CA GLU A 93 28.37 -5.03 13.61
C GLU A 93 29.79 -4.48 13.66
N ALA A 94 30.46 -4.40 12.50
CA ALA A 94 31.79 -3.83 12.38
C ALA A 94 31.79 -2.34 12.75
N ALA A 95 30.82 -1.60 12.21
CA ALA A 95 30.64 -0.18 12.51
C ALA A 95 30.29 0.06 13.97
N ARG A 96 29.37 -0.75 14.54
CA ARG A 96 29.00 -0.71 15.96
C ARG A 96 30.23 -0.92 16.85
N LEU A 97 31.05 -1.93 16.56
CA LEU A 97 32.27 -2.21 17.31
C LEU A 97 33.32 -1.09 17.17
N MET A 98 33.47 -0.49 15.99
CA MET A 98 34.31 0.70 15.81
C MET A 98 33.85 1.85 16.70
N GLY A 99 32.54 2.06 16.82
CA GLY A 99 31.95 3.07 17.71
C GLY A 99 32.37 2.86 19.17
N TYR A 100 32.31 1.62 19.66
CA TYR A 100 32.78 1.28 21.01
C TYR A 100 34.29 1.52 21.20
N PHE A 101 35.11 1.23 20.18
CA PHE A 101 36.55 1.53 20.25
C PHE A 101 36.85 3.04 20.23
N VAL A 102 36.04 3.82 19.50
CA VAL A 102 36.16 5.28 19.48
C VAL A 102 35.78 5.88 20.84
N GLY A 103 34.70 5.43 21.47
CA GLY A 103 34.32 5.85 22.82
C GLY A 103 35.26 5.32 23.90
N ASP A 104 34.87 4.19 24.51
CA ASP A 104 35.55 3.59 25.67
C ASP A 104 36.71 2.64 25.32
N GLY A 105 37.11 2.57 24.05
CA GLY A 105 38.24 1.77 23.60
C GLY A 105 39.58 2.32 24.05
N SER A 106 40.39 1.44 24.64
CA SER A 106 41.82 1.63 24.85
C SER A 106 42.59 0.82 23.81
N THR A 107 43.26 1.56 22.91
CA THR A 107 44.08 1.05 21.79
C THR A 107 45.53 1.52 21.92
N SER A 108 46.00 1.74 23.15
CA SER A 108 47.34 2.24 23.44
C SER A 108 48.37 1.11 23.49
N GLN A 109 49.59 1.44 23.09
CA GLN A 109 50.75 0.57 23.25
C GLN A 109 51.43 0.90 24.57
N VAL A 110 51.61 -0.11 25.44
CA VAL A 110 52.41 0.01 26.67
C VAL A 110 53.56 -0.97 26.55
N GLY A 111 54.77 -0.46 26.30
CA GLY A 111 55.93 -1.29 25.99
C GLY A 111 55.75 -2.08 24.68
N ALA A 112 55.94 -3.41 24.74
CA ALA A 112 55.75 -4.30 23.59
C ALA A 112 54.27 -4.73 23.38
N THR A 113 53.39 -4.44 24.34
CA THR A 113 52.01 -4.96 24.34
C THR A 113 51.04 -3.92 23.81
N PHE A 114 50.29 -4.28 22.76
CA PHE A 114 49.20 -3.48 22.21
C PHE A 114 47.88 -3.94 22.83
N ASN A 115 47.27 -3.09 23.65
CA ASN A 115 46.04 -3.44 24.34
C ASN A 115 44.83 -3.12 23.46
N CYS A 116 43.88 -4.06 23.36
CA CYS A 116 42.60 -3.87 22.68
C CYS A 116 41.51 -4.17 23.69
N SER A 117 41.03 -3.14 24.39
CA SER A 117 40.01 -3.35 25.42
C SER A 117 38.95 -2.26 25.42
N ILE A 118 37.71 -2.64 25.71
CA ILE A 118 36.57 -1.74 25.90
C ILE A 118 36.14 -1.85 27.37
N THR A 119 35.91 -0.72 28.00
CA THR A 119 35.47 -0.67 29.41
C THR A 119 34.02 -0.26 29.47
N THR A 120 33.18 -0.99 30.20
CA THR A 120 31.76 -0.62 30.34
C THR A 120 31.18 -1.02 31.69
N ALA A 121 30.23 -0.24 32.18
CA ALA A 121 29.39 -0.56 33.34
C ALA A 121 28.02 -1.12 32.95
N SER A 122 27.63 -1.06 31.67
CA SER A 122 26.31 -1.48 31.16
C SER A 122 26.32 -2.95 30.71
N ASP A 123 25.27 -3.70 31.07
CA ASP A 123 25.09 -5.10 30.67
C ASP A 123 24.71 -5.20 29.19
N GLY A 124 23.84 -4.29 28.73
CA GLY A 124 23.44 -4.17 27.34
C GLY A 124 24.63 -3.86 26.43
N VAL A 125 25.49 -2.91 26.82
CA VAL A 125 26.72 -2.63 26.07
C VAL A 125 27.68 -3.82 26.06
N GLU A 126 27.84 -4.55 27.18
CA GLU A 126 28.67 -5.76 27.18
C GLU A 126 28.14 -6.81 26.19
N LYS A 127 26.82 -7.08 26.22
CA LYS A 127 26.19 -8.04 25.31
C LYS A 127 26.42 -7.64 23.85
N GLU A 128 26.28 -6.36 23.55
CA GLU A 128 26.42 -5.85 22.20
C GLU A 128 27.87 -5.88 21.70
N VAL A 129 28.84 -5.53 22.56
CA VAL A 129 30.27 -5.70 22.24
C VAL A 129 30.59 -7.16 21.94
N ARG A 130 30.07 -8.10 22.73
CA ARG A 130 30.27 -9.55 22.49
C ARG A 130 29.64 -10.01 21.17
N ARG A 131 28.40 -9.61 20.90
CA ARG A 131 27.68 -9.91 19.65
C ARG A 131 28.47 -9.42 18.44
N CYS A 132 28.91 -8.16 18.47
CA CYS A 132 29.64 -7.56 17.36
C CYS A 132 31.04 -8.19 17.17
N ALA A 133 31.74 -8.48 18.27
CA ALA A 133 33.04 -9.14 18.21
C ALA A 133 32.93 -10.57 17.66
N ASP A 134 31.93 -11.34 18.09
CA ASP A 134 31.67 -12.71 17.61
C ASP A 134 31.37 -12.73 16.10
N ALA A 135 30.53 -11.79 15.63
CA ALA A 135 30.22 -11.64 14.21
C ALA A 135 31.46 -11.36 13.32
N LEU A 136 32.53 -10.79 13.89
CA LEU A 136 33.80 -10.54 13.21
C LEU A 136 34.84 -11.65 13.45
N GLY A 137 34.49 -12.71 14.17
CA GLY A 137 35.40 -13.79 14.55
C GLY A 137 36.40 -13.42 15.65
N PHE A 138 36.14 -12.35 16.41
CA PHE A 138 36.98 -11.93 17.53
C PHE A 138 36.54 -12.58 18.84
N THR A 139 37.50 -12.81 19.73
CA THR A 139 37.25 -13.38 21.06
C THR A 139 37.21 -12.27 22.12
N VAL A 140 36.21 -12.29 23.00
CA VAL A 140 36.06 -11.32 24.10
C VAL A 140 36.25 -11.99 25.46
N ASN A 141 37.36 -11.65 26.13
CA ASN A 141 37.70 -12.14 27.46
C ASN A 141 37.51 -11.06 28.52
N LEU A 142 36.94 -11.41 29.67
CA LEU A 142 36.81 -10.50 30.80
C LEU A 142 38.13 -10.49 31.60
N SER A 143 38.81 -9.35 31.68
CA SER A 143 40.13 -9.28 32.34
C SER A 143 40.08 -8.84 33.79
N GLN A 144 39.15 -7.94 34.15
CA GLN A 144 38.92 -7.51 35.52
C GLN A 144 37.52 -6.91 35.64
N ALA A 145 36.85 -7.23 36.74
CA ALA A 145 35.68 -6.50 37.19
C ALA A 145 36.02 -5.74 38.48
N LYS A 146 35.98 -4.41 38.44
CA LYS A 146 36.13 -3.58 39.63
C LYS A 146 34.75 -3.09 40.07
N LYS A 147 34.46 -3.27 41.36
CA LYS A 147 33.20 -2.81 41.98
C LYS A 147 33.41 -1.40 42.48
N TYR A 148 32.70 -0.44 41.89
CA TYR A 148 32.65 0.95 42.36
C TYR A 148 31.31 1.20 43.07
N ALA A 149 31.20 2.29 43.81
CA ALA A 149 29.95 2.68 44.48
C ALA A 149 28.77 2.84 43.51
N GLN A 150 29.05 3.06 42.22
CA GLN A 150 28.06 3.30 41.15
C GLN A 150 27.80 2.07 40.26
N GLY A 151 28.43 0.91 40.52
CA GLY A 151 28.22 -0.33 39.74
C GLY A 151 29.50 -1.15 39.49
N LYS A 152 29.33 -2.29 38.80
CA LYS A 152 30.42 -3.18 38.39
C LYS A 152 30.96 -2.74 37.03
N VAL A 153 32.16 -2.17 37.02
CA VAL A 153 32.85 -1.80 35.78
C VAL A 153 33.65 -3.00 35.29
N ARG A 154 33.47 -3.34 34.01
CA ARG A 154 34.07 -4.50 33.36
C ARG A 154 35.02 -4.05 32.28
N ARG A 155 36.16 -4.72 32.20
CA ARG A 155 37.10 -4.57 31.09
C ARG A 155 37.01 -5.78 30.17
N LEU A 156 36.57 -5.54 28.95
CA LEU A 156 36.43 -6.52 27.88
C LEU A 156 37.68 -6.47 27.01
N ASN A 157 38.55 -7.46 27.12
CA ASN A 157 39.70 -7.60 26.24
C ASN A 157 39.27 -8.31 24.97
N VAL A 158 39.50 -7.68 23.82
CA VAL A 158 39.18 -8.25 22.51
C VAL A 158 40.48 -8.78 21.89
N SER A 159 40.45 -9.99 21.35
CA SER A 159 41.58 -10.67 20.72
C SER A 159 41.13 -11.43 19.46
N GLY A 160 42.07 -12.06 18.75
CA GLY A 160 41.75 -12.83 17.53
C GLY A 160 41.81 -12.00 16.24
N GLY A 161 42.81 -11.13 16.09
CA GLY A 161 43.02 -10.32 14.87
C GLY A 161 42.58 -8.85 14.98
N VAL A 162 41.88 -8.47 16.05
CA VAL A 162 41.37 -7.11 16.26
C VAL A 162 42.44 -6.02 16.17
N ARG A 163 43.70 -6.30 16.54
CA ARG A 163 44.80 -5.33 16.41
C ARG A 163 45.03 -4.91 14.96
N GLN A 164 45.16 -5.89 14.07
CA GLN A 164 45.38 -5.64 12.65
C GLN A 164 44.17 -4.89 12.07
N TRP A 165 42.97 -5.33 12.43
CA TRP A 165 41.73 -4.67 12.02
C TRP A 165 41.65 -3.20 12.47
N LEU A 166 42.08 -2.87 13.70
CA LEU A 166 42.16 -1.50 14.19
C LEU A 166 43.24 -0.67 13.46
N GLU A 167 44.34 -1.29 13.05
CA GLU A 167 45.39 -0.65 12.26
C GLU A 167 44.88 -0.33 10.84
N GLU A 168 44.22 -1.28 10.18
CA GLU A 168 43.62 -1.12 8.84
C GLU A 168 42.57 0.00 8.80
N HIS A 169 41.79 0.17 9.87
CA HIS A 169 40.75 1.20 9.96
C HIS A 169 41.22 2.50 10.62
N GLY A 170 42.53 2.65 10.89
CA GLY A 170 43.12 3.88 11.41
C GLY A 170 42.75 4.21 12.87
N LEU A 171 42.25 3.24 13.63
CA LEU A 171 41.85 3.37 15.05
C LEU A 171 42.99 3.01 16.02
N ALA A 172 43.99 2.28 15.57
CA ALA A 172 45.11 1.88 16.41
C ALA A 172 45.96 3.07 16.88
N ARG A 173 46.48 2.99 18.11
CA ARG A 173 47.43 3.96 18.72
C ARG A 173 46.92 5.40 18.79
N LYS A 174 45.61 5.61 18.73
CA LYS A 174 44.98 6.93 18.90
C LYS A 174 44.74 7.25 20.37
N THR A 175 44.78 8.54 20.70
CA THR A 175 44.40 9.09 22.01
C THR A 175 43.04 9.77 21.91
N SER A 176 42.42 10.14 23.04
CA SER A 176 41.15 10.89 23.04
C SER A 176 41.20 12.19 22.23
N TYR A 177 42.39 12.76 22.01
CA TYR A 177 42.60 13.96 21.18
C TYR A 177 42.71 13.65 19.68
N THR A 178 43.21 12.45 19.31
CA THR A 178 43.56 12.10 17.92
C THR A 178 42.67 11.05 17.28
N LYS A 179 41.69 10.50 18.02
CA LYS A 179 40.64 9.63 17.48
C LYS A 179 39.81 10.40 16.45
N ARG A 180 39.48 9.72 15.34
CA ARG A 180 38.64 10.22 14.24
C ARG A 180 37.65 9.13 13.84
N VAL A 181 36.61 9.49 13.10
CA VAL A 181 35.72 8.51 12.49
C VAL A 181 36.47 7.79 11.36
N PRO A 182 36.47 6.44 11.29
CA PRO A 182 37.11 5.71 10.20
C PRO A 182 36.53 6.06 8.82
N GLU A 183 37.40 6.13 7.80
CA GLU A 183 36.98 6.42 6.43
C GLU A 183 35.92 5.45 5.90
N ALA A 184 36.03 4.16 6.27
CA ALA A 184 35.06 3.14 5.91
C ALA A 184 33.64 3.51 6.35
N VAL A 185 33.46 4.13 7.52
CA VAL A 185 32.15 4.57 8.04
C VAL A 185 31.60 5.75 7.23
N PHE A 186 32.46 6.68 6.83
CA PHE A 186 32.05 7.77 5.93
C PHE A 186 31.56 7.27 4.57
N ARG A 187 32.07 6.13 4.10
CA ARG A 187 31.68 5.53 2.81
C ARG A 187 30.55 4.49 2.97
N SER A 188 29.94 4.40 4.14
CA SER A 188 28.86 3.45 4.42
C SER A 188 27.47 4.01 4.14
N THR A 189 26.50 3.10 4.14
CA THR A 189 25.06 3.37 4.08
C THR A 189 24.54 3.96 5.40
N PRO A 190 23.36 4.62 5.41
CA PRO A 190 22.79 5.24 6.61
C PRO A 190 22.61 4.30 7.81
N ASP A 191 22.22 3.04 7.57
CA ASP A 191 22.05 2.01 8.60
C ASP A 191 23.38 1.68 9.30
N VAL A 192 24.45 1.46 8.53
CA VAL A 192 25.79 1.20 9.07
C VAL A 192 26.36 2.43 9.80
N ILE A 193 26.09 3.64 9.31
CA ILE A 193 26.45 4.88 10.00
C ILE A 193 25.75 4.98 11.35
N ALA A 194 24.45 4.65 11.39
CA ALA A 194 23.67 4.69 12.62
C ALA A 194 24.23 3.72 13.67
N GLU A 195 24.70 2.55 13.26
CA GLU A 195 25.38 1.60 14.16
C GLU A 195 26.69 2.14 14.74
N PHE A 196 27.54 2.77 13.94
CA PHE A 196 28.74 3.44 14.46
C PHE A 196 28.38 4.52 15.49
N ILE A 197 27.39 5.37 15.16
CA ILE A 197 26.90 6.42 16.06
C ILE A 197 26.38 5.79 17.35
N ALA A 198 25.59 4.72 17.28
CA ALA A 198 25.04 4.04 18.45
C ALA A 198 26.14 3.51 19.37
N GLY A 199 27.15 2.84 18.81
CA GLY A 199 28.29 2.33 19.58
C GLY A 199 29.08 3.43 20.27
N TYR A 200 29.29 4.57 19.59
CA TYR A 200 29.97 5.71 20.20
C TYR A 200 29.11 6.39 21.28
N TRP A 201 27.80 6.55 21.01
CA TRP A 201 26.86 7.17 21.94
C TRP A 201 26.56 6.32 23.17
N ASP A 202 26.69 5.00 23.09
CA ASP A 202 26.60 4.07 24.23
C ASP A 202 27.75 4.23 25.23
N CYS A 203 28.88 4.78 24.78
CA CYS A 203 30.04 5.11 25.62
C CYS A 203 29.91 6.53 26.18
N ASP A 204 30.14 7.54 25.34
CA ASP A 204 30.33 8.94 25.76
C ASP A 204 29.05 9.79 25.66
N GLY A 205 27.95 9.20 25.19
CA GLY A 205 26.69 9.89 25.01
C GLY A 205 25.94 10.18 26.31
N VAL A 206 25.16 11.26 26.30
CA VAL A 206 24.28 11.66 27.39
C VAL A 206 22.87 11.79 26.85
N VAL A 207 21.92 11.12 27.53
CA VAL A 207 20.48 11.24 27.29
C VAL A 207 19.82 11.61 28.62
N THR A 208 19.26 12.81 28.72
CA THR A 208 18.69 13.34 29.97
C THR A 208 17.39 14.10 29.77
N SER A 209 16.43 13.92 30.67
CA SER A 209 15.18 14.71 30.70
C SER A 209 15.49 16.18 30.98
N ARG A 210 14.82 17.09 30.26
CA ARG A 210 15.08 18.54 30.34
C ARG A 210 14.49 19.24 31.57
N GLY A 211 14.06 18.52 32.61
CA GLY A 211 13.53 19.10 33.84
C GLY A 211 12.16 19.76 33.65
N LYS A 212 11.98 20.99 34.15
CA LYS A 212 10.73 21.76 34.05
C LYS A 212 10.83 22.86 32.98
N ASP A 213 9.70 23.25 32.39
CA ASP A 213 9.59 24.39 31.48
C ASP A 213 9.49 25.71 32.26
N ARG A 214 9.27 26.82 31.53
CA ARG A 214 9.18 28.16 32.12
C ARG A 214 7.97 28.31 33.06
N ASP A 215 6.93 27.51 32.86
CA ASP A 215 5.69 27.53 33.63
C ASP A 215 5.71 26.49 34.78
N GLY A 216 6.87 25.85 35.00
CA GLY A 216 7.08 24.88 36.07
C GLY A 216 6.55 23.48 35.78
N GLN A 217 6.06 23.21 34.56
CA GLN A 217 5.58 21.91 34.14
C GLN A 217 6.73 21.00 33.69
N PRO A 218 6.68 19.68 33.93
CA PRO A 218 7.71 18.76 33.45
C PRO A 218 7.81 18.80 31.92
N ARG A 219 9.01 19.07 31.41
CA ARG A 219 9.27 19.05 29.98
C ARG A 219 9.20 17.61 29.47
N LYS A 220 8.39 17.42 28.43
CA LYS A 220 8.23 16.13 27.74
C LYS A 220 9.37 15.81 26.75
N ASP A 221 10.39 16.66 26.64
CA ASP A 221 11.52 16.46 25.72
C ASP A 221 12.83 16.10 26.43
N VAL A 222 13.71 15.45 25.67
CA VAL A 222 14.99 14.89 26.14
C VAL A 222 16.15 15.62 25.47
N ALA A 223 17.25 15.80 26.20
CA ALA A 223 18.52 16.25 25.66
C ALA A 223 19.35 15.05 25.22
N VAL A 224 19.81 15.06 23.97
CA VAL A 224 20.72 14.05 23.41
C VAL A 224 22.03 14.73 23.03
N GLU A 225 23.10 14.36 23.72
CA GLU A 225 24.37 15.08 23.72
C GLU A 225 25.56 14.11 23.70
N LEU A 226 26.71 14.61 23.24
CA LEU A 226 27.97 13.89 23.19
C LEU A 226 29.10 14.85 23.59
N TYR A 227 30.07 14.37 24.36
CA TYR A 227 31.18 15.17 24.84
C TYR A 227 32.51 14.57 24.39
N SER A 228 33.43 15.41 23.92
CA SER A 228 34.78 14.97 23.55
C SER A 228 35.79 16.09 23.71
N VAL A 229 37.04 15.74 23.97
CA VAL A 229 38.18 16.68 23.93
C VAL A 229 38.66 16.92 22.50
N SER A 230 38.32 16.03 21.56
CA SER A 230 38.60 16.21 20.13
C SER A 230 37.43 16.92 19.45
N ARG A 231 37.66 18.16 19.02
CA ARG A 231 36.71 18.91 18.20
C ARG A 231 36.48 18.23 16.86
N GLU A 232 37.55 17.78 16.22
CA GLU A 232 37.52 17.17 14.89
C GLU A 232 36.66 15.89 14.88
N LEU A 233 36.74 15.09 15.95
CA LEU A 233 35.88 13.91 16.11
C LEU A 233 34.40 14.30 16.18
N LEU A 234 34.06 15.37 16.91
CA LEU A 234 32.66 15.84 16.94
C LEU A 234 32.23 16.46 15.62
N GLU A 235 33.13 17.07 14.84
CA GLU A 235 32.82 17.57 13.50
C GLU A 235 32.56 16.42 12.52
N ASP A 236 33.31 15.32 12.63
CA ASP A 236 33.05 14.08 11.90
C ASP A 236 31.67 13.51 12.26
N VAL A 237 31.35 13.42 13.55
CA VAL A 237 30.03 12.95 14.02
C VAL A 237 28.90 13.92 13.60
N GLN A 238 29.11 15.23 13.67
CA GLN A 238 28.16 16.24 13.17
C GLN A 238 27.90 16.07 11.67
N HIS A 239 28.90 15.65 10.90
CA HIS A 239 28.75 15.32 9.49
C HIS A 239 27.93 14.04 9.29
N LEU A 240 28.22 12.97 10.04
CA LEU A 240 27.46 11.71 9.96
C LEU A 240 25.98 11.90 10.37
N LEU A 241 25.71 12.66 11.44
CA LEU A 241 24.34 13.01 11.84
C LEU A 241 23.60 13.77 10.74
N LEU A 242 24.26 14.70 10.05
CA LEU A 242 23.67 15.39 8.89
C LEU A 242 23.33 14.41 7.75
N ARG A 243 24.16 13.37 7.53
CA ARG A 243 23.85 12.30 6.56
C ARG A 243 22.66 11.44 6.97
N LEU A 244 22.36 11.35 8.27
CA LEU A 244 21.10 10.76 8.77
C LEU A 244 19.92 11.74 8.77
N GLY A 245 20.14 13.00 8.36
CA GLY A 245 19.11 14.04 8.39
C GLY A 245 18.84 14.61 9.78
N ILE A 246 19.80 14.45 10.71
CA ILE A 246 19.75 14.91 12.09
C ILE A 246 20.62 16.15 12.24
N ARG A 247 20.02 17.29 12.55
CA ARG A 247 20.75 18.54 12.78
C ARG A 247 21.34 18.57 14.19
N SER A 248 22.63 18.88 14.28
CA SER A 248 23.38 18.99 15.53
C SER A 248 24.29 20.21 15.57
N ALA A 249 24.60 20.70 16.76
CA ALA A 249 25.47 21.85 16.98
C ALA A 249 26.63 21.50 17.92
N ILE A 250 27.79 22.13 17.68
CA ILE A 250 28.98 22.01 18.53
C ILE A 250 29.18 23.30 19.32
N ARG A 251 29.52 23.18 20.61
CA ARG A 251 29.88 24.29 21.50
C ARG A 251 31.11 23.96 22.31
N ILE A 252 31.87 25.00 22.65
CA ILE A 252 33.00 24.92 23.57
C ILE A 252 32.45 24.82 25.00
N LYS A 253 32.95 23.86 25.77
CA LYS A 253 32.70 23.71 27.20
C LYS A 253 34.03 23.85 27.94
N LYS A 254 34.21 25.00 28.58
CA LYS A 254 35.32 25.25 29.49
C LYS A 254 35.03 24.57 30.83
N GLY A 255 35.99 23.82 31.35
CA GLY A 255 35.94 23.23 32.68
C GLY A 255 37.32 23.29 33.34
N SER A 256 37.43 22.65 34.50
CA SER A 256 38.72 22.44 35.15
C SER A 256 38.96 20.93 35.31
N TYR A 257 40.19 20.50 35.02
CA TYR A 257 40.64 19.13 35.26
C TYR A 257 42.01 19.21 35.94
N ASN A 258 42.17 18.53 37.08
CA ASN A 258 43.38 18.62 37.91
C ASN A 258 43.84 20.07 38.17
N GLN A 259 42.90 20.97 38.50
CA GLN A 259 43.17 22.39 38.80
C GLN A 259 43.73 23.22 37.63
N ALA A 260 43.77 22.69 36.40
CA ALA A 260 44.08 23.43 35.19
C ALA A 260 42.82 23.68 34.34
N GLU A 261 42.78 24.78 33.58
CA GLU A 261 41.75 25.00 32.58
C GLU A 261 41.78 23.86 31.55
N HIS A 262 40.63 23.23 31.34
CA HIS A 262 40.46 22.15 30.39
C HIS A 262 39.32 22.48 29.43
N ILE A 263 39.65 22.50 28.14
CA ILE A 263 38.68 22.75 27.07
C ILE A 263 38.17 21.42 26.54
N SER A 264 36.85 21.27 26.57
CA SER A 264 36.14 20.17 25.91
C SER A 264 35.09 20.72 24.96
N TYR A 265 34.55 19.87 24.12
CA TYR A 265 33.52 20.21 23.16
C TYR A 265 32.27 19.39 23.45
N ARG A 266 31.11 20.03 23.29
CA ARG A 266 29.79 19.44 23.43
C ARG A 266 29.11 19.48 22.07
N LEU A 267 28.72 18.32 21.57
CA LEU A 267 27.79 18.17 20.46
C LEU A 267 26.40 17.90 21.05
N PHE A 268 25.37 18.58 20.54
CA PHE A 268 23.99 18.32 20.93
C PHE A 268 23.06 18.37 19.72
N ILE A 269 22.02 17.55 19.76
CA ILE A 269 20.95 17.55 18.75
C ILE A 269 20.05 18.78 18.98
N ILE A 270 19.76 19.53 17.91
CA ILE A 270 19.22 20.89 18.01
C ILE A 270 17.70 20.88 18.26
N ALA A 271 16.93 20.19 17.42
CA ALA A 271 15.47 20.23 17.44
C ALA A 271 14.84 18.94 17.97
N ARG A 272 13.59 19.02 18.43
CA ARG A 272 12.84 17.86 18.93
C ARG A 272 12.63 16.79 17.87
N ASP A 273 12.34 17.20 16.63
CA ASP A 273 12.21 16.26 15.50
C ASP A 273 13.53 15.56 15.17
N ASP A 274 14.67 16.23 15.30
CA ASP A 274 15.98 15.62 15.13
C ASP A 274 16.28 14.58 16.23
N VAL A 275 15.78 14.81 17.45
CA VAL A 275 15.86 13.84 18.55
C VAL A 275 14.95 12.64 18.30
N ALA A 276 13.76 12.84 17.71
CA ALA A 276 12.87 11.75 17.30
C ALA A 276 13.53 10.90 16.20
N LYS A 277 14.10 11.54 15.17
CA LYS A 277 14.89 10.85 14.13
C LYS A 277 16.06 10.07 14.72
N PHE A 278 16.77 10.64 15.69
CA PHE A 278 17.85 9.94 16.37
C PHE A 278 17.35 8.69 17.08
N ARG A 279 16.26 8.76 17.85
CA ARG A 279 15.64 7.59 18.50
C ARG A 279 15.27 6.49 17.50
N ASP A 280 14.68 6.88 16.38
CA ASP A 280 14.16 5.92 15.40
C ASP A 280 15.27 5.25 14.57
N LEU A 281 16.41 5.94 14.38
CA LEU A 281 17.53 5.45 13.57
C LEU A 281 18.64 4.80 14.41
N VAL A 282 18.86 5.25 15.64
CA VAL A 282 20.04 4.89 16.47
C VAL A 282 19.60 4.07 17.68
N THR A 283 19.84 2.76 17.61
CA THR A 283 19.46 1.82 18.67
C THR A 283 20.52 1.75 19.76
N LEU A 284 20.29 2.37 20.92
CA LEU A 284 21.23 2.35 22.05
C LEU A 284 21.14 1.05 22.87
N ALA A 285 22.28 0.44 23.16
CA ALA A 285 22.36 -0.75 24.02
C ALA A 285 22.46 -0.38 25.51
N HIS A 286 22.90 0.83 25.83
CA HIS A 286 22.94 1.30 27.21
C HIS A 286 21.53 1.49 27.76
N GLU A 287 21.18 0.72 28.79
CA GLU A 287 19.80 0.51 29.29
C GLU A 287 19.15 1.83 29.71
N LYS A 288 19.81 2.57 30.61
CA LYS A 288 19.30 3.87 31.09
C LYS A 288 19.10 4.90 29.97
N ARG A 289 20.00 4.94 28.99
CA ARG A 289 19.95 5.91 27.88
C ARG A 289 18.81 5.54 26.93
N SER A 290 18.69 4.26 26.60
CA SER A 290 17.62 3.69 25.78
C SER A 290 16.24 3.92 26.43
N GLU A 291 16.10 3.59 27.71
CA GLU A 291 14.87 3.80 28.48
C GLU A 291 14.49 5.28 28.56
N THR A 292 15.45 6.17 28.87
CA THR A 292 15.20 7.61 28.92
C THR A 292 14.79 8.13 27.54
N LEU A 293 15.42 7.68 26.46
CA LEU A 293 15.09 8.10 25.10
C LEU A 293 13.69 7.61 24.67
N ALA A 294 13.33 6.38 25.03
CA ALA A 294 12.03 5.77 24.70
C ALA A 294 10.88 6.34 25.55
N GLY A 295 11.13 6.70 26.80
CA GLY A 295 10.11 7.18 27.74
C GLY A 295 9.60 8.60 27.50
N HIS A 296 10.09 9.32 26.49
CA HIS A 296 9.66 10.68 26.16
C HIS A 296 8.88 10.73 24.86
N VAL A 297 7.73 11.40 24.88
CA VAL A 297 6.98 11.73 23.68
C VAL A 297 7.71 12.87 22.98
N LEU A 298 8.30 12.56 21.83
CA LEU A 298 9.03 13.51 21.00
C LEU A 298 8.11 13.97 19.87
N PRO A 299 7.35 15.06 20.04
CA PRO A 299 6.52 15.57 18.96
C PRO A 299 7.42 15.99 17.80
N ARG A 300 7.11 15.49 16.61
CA ARG A 300 7.73 15.96 15.36
C ARG A 300 7.22 17.37 15.11
N THR A 301 8.13 18.31 14.93
CA THR A 301 7.80 19.73 14.67
C THR A 301 7.93 20.10 13.21
N ASP A 302 8.61 19.26 12.42
CA ASP A 302 8.88 19.49 11.01
C ASP A 302 8.13 18.42 10.21
N PHE A 303 7.33 18.84 9.23
CA PHE A 303 6.66 17.93 8.31
C PHE A 303 7.64 17.38 7.24
N ASP A 304 7.17 16.44 6.40
CA ASP A 304 7.86 16.07 5.15
C ASP A 304 8.17 17.34 4.32
N PRO A 305 9.29 17.45 3.59
CA PRO A 305 9.61 18.64 2.79
C PRO A 305 8.53 19.05 1.76
N ARG A 306 7.63 18.13 1.40
CA ARG A 306 6.47 18.39 0.53
C ARG A 306 5.30 19.07 1.25
N LEU A 307 5.36 19.17 2.57
CA LEU A 307 4.32 19.70 3.45
C LEU A 307 4.84 20.95 4.16
N MET A 308 4.01 21.99 4.23
CA MET A 308 4.35 23.25 4.89
C MET A 308 3.64 23.33 6.24
N ALA A 309 4.35 23.81 7.27
CA ALA A 309 3.76 24.05 8.58
C ALA A 309 2.97 25.36 8.56
N ASP A 310 1.69 25.29 8.91
CA ASP A 310 0.83 26.45 9.15
C ASP A 310 0.45 26.51 10.64
N PRO A 311 1.02 27.45 11.43
CA PRO A 311 0.83 27.48 12.88
C PRO A 311 -0.56 27.98 13.27
N ILE A 312 -1.25 27.21 14.11
CA ILE A 312 -2.56 27.56 14.66
C ILE A 312 -2.44 28.80 15.54
N VAL A 313 -3.19 29.85 15.20
CA VAL A 313 -3.23 31.13 15.96
C VAL A 313 -4.31 31.12 17.04
N SER A 314 -5.47 30.51 16.77
CA SER A 314 -6.56 30.34 17.73
C SER A 314 -7.46 29.16 17.32
N VAL A 315 -8.20 28.63 18.30
CA VAL A 315 -9.27 27.63 18.10
C VAL A 315 -10.43 28.06 18.99
N GLU A 316 -11.58 28.34 18.39
CA GLU A 316 -12.77 28.87 19.09
C GLU A 316 -14.00 28.00 18.78
N PRO A 317 -14.90 27.75 19.75
CA PRO A 317 -16.15 27.05 19.49
C PRO A 317 -17.01 27.78 18.44
N TYR A 318 -17.47 27.07 17.40
CA TYR A 318 -18.20 27.66 16.26
C TYR A 318 -19.59 27.02 16.01
N GLY A 319 -20.28 26.62 17.08
CA GLY A 319 -21.64 26.09 17.02
C GLY A 319 -21.79 24.81 16.19
N GLU A 320 -23.04 24.45 15.88
CA GLU A 320 -23.36 23.31 15.02
C GLU A 320 -23.36 23.74 13.55
N GLN A 321 -22.63 23.01 12.71
CA GLN A 321 -22.57 23.24 11.28
C GLN A 321 -22.83 21.93 10.52
N PRO A 322 -23.36 22.00 9.28
CA PRO A 322 -23.42 20.85 8.40
C PRO A 322 -22.00 20.36 8.05
N CYS A 323 -21.58 19.22 8.62
CA CYS A 323 -20.26 18.63 8.40
C CYS A 323 -20.30 17.45 7.43
N ARG A 324 -19.20 17.17 6.72
CA ARG A 324 -19.06 16.02 5.82
C ARG A 324 -17.70 15.36 5.96
N CYS A 325 -17.66 14.07 5.62
CA CYS A 325 -16.48 13.22 5.77
C CYS A 325 -16.22 12.49 4.46
N LEU A 326 -14.95 12.22 4.16
CA LEU A 326 -14.52 11.62 2.89
C LEU A 326 -13.96 10.23 3.14
N THR A 327 -14.01 9.38 2.10
CA THR A 327 -13.23 8.13 2.02
C THR A 327 -12.28 8.21 0.84
N VAL A 328 -10.99 8.39 1.10
CA VAL A 328 -9.91 8.39 0.09
C VAL A 328 -9.23 7.01 0.02
N GLU A 329 -8.97 6.51 -1.19
CA GLU A 329 -8.21 5.27 -1.45
C GLU A 329 -6.78 5.36 -0.91
N ASP A 330 -6.15 4.20 -0.71
CA ASP A 330 -4.79 4.01 -0.15
C ASP A 330 -4.61 4.38 1.33
N ASP A 331 -4.43 5.67 1.63
CA ASP A 331 -3.97 6.15 2.94
C ASP A 331 -5.00 6.97 3.72
N HIS A 332 -6.19 7.16 3.14
CA HIS A 332 -7.32 7.81 3.79
C HIS A 332 -7.06 9.29 4.18
N THR A 333 -6.12 10.00 3.53
CA THR A 333 -5.85 11.43 3.76
C THR A 333 -6.30 12.35 2.60
N PHE A 334 -6.62 13.60 2.89
CA PHE A 334 -6.95 14.65 1.90
C PHE A 334 -6.62 16.05 2.42
N THR A 335 -6.75 17.09 1.59
CA THR A 335 -6.62 18.49 2.04
C THR A 335 -7.98 19.19 2.12
N SER A 336 -8.21 19.97 3.17
CA SER A 336 -9.35 20.88 3.34
C SER A 336 -8.81 22.25 3.70
N ASP A 337 -9.17 23.28 2.94
CA ASP A 337 -8.63 24.65 3.09
C ASP A 337 -7.10 24.68 3.14
N ASP A 338 -6.48 23.89 2.25
CA ASP A 338 -5.03 23.68 2.13
C ASP A 338 -4.34 23.03 3.35
N LEU A 339 -5.12 22.67 4.38
CA LEU A 339 -4.68 21.89 5.54
C LEU A 339 -4.84 20.39 5.27
N VAL A 340 -3.84 19.58 5.60
CA VAL A 340 -3.93 18.12 5.50
C VAL A 340 -4.82 17.58 6.61
N VAL A 341 -5.85 16.82 6.24
CA VAL A 341 -6.83 16.17 7.10
C VAL A 341 -7.00 14.70 6.70
N HIS A 342 -7.68 13.91 7.52
CA HIS A 342 -7.91 12.48 7.27
C HIS A 342 -9.41 12.20 7.12
N ASN A 343 -9.76 11.09 6.46
CA ASN A 343 -11.11 10.53 6.45
C ASN A 343 -11.65 10.53 7.87
N SER A 344 -12.86 11.03 8.05
CA SER A 344 -13.47 10.97 9.37
C SER A 344 -13.90 9.54 9.61
N THR A 345 -13.28 8.91 10.59
CA THR A 345 -13.59 7.56 11.05
C THR A 345 -14.78 7.58 12.03
N THR A 346 -15.71 8.52 11.80
CA THR A 346 -16.58 9.08 12.84
C THR A 346 -17.55 8.06 13.40
N VAL A 347 -18.14 7.20 12.57
CA VAL A 347 -19.23 6.31 13.01
C VAL A 347 -18.72 4.93 13.46
N ALA A 348 -17.68 4.39 12.83
CA ALA A 348 -17.17 3.07 13.17
C ALA A 348 -16.02 3.08 14.20
N GLU A 349 -15.40 4.24 14.45
CA GLU A 349 -14.26 4.35 15.37
C GLU A 349 -14.48 5.43 16.44
N TRP A 350 -14.84 6.67 16.06
CA TRP A 350 -15.08 7.73 17.06
C TRP A 350 -16.41 7.62 17.80
N PHE A 351 -17.47 7.13 17.15
CA PHE A 351 -18.77 6.97 17.79
C PHE A 351 -18.75 5.92 18.91
N PRO A 352 -18.07 4.75 18.76
CA PRO A 352 -17.76 3.88 19.90
C PRO A 352 -17.07 4.59 21.07
N PHE A 353 -16.06 5.42 20.76
CA PHE A 353 -15.34 6.17 21.79
C PHE A 353 -16.25 7.20 22.47
N TRP A 354 -16.97 8.02 21.71
CA TRP A 354 -17.93 8.99 22.21
C TRP A 354 -19.06 8.33 23.02
N TRP A 355 -19.56 7.19 22.56
CA TRP A 355 -20.56 6.39 23.27
C TRP A 355 -20.03 5.98 24.63
N LEU A 356 -18.81 5.42 24.70
CA LEU A 356 -18.19 5.06 25.98
C LEU A 356 -17.91 6.28 26.85
N SER A 357 -17.53 7.42 26.28
CA SER A 357 -17.30 8.65 27.05
C SER A 357 -18.58 9.16 27.72
N THR A 358 -19.72 8.90 27.08
CA THR A 358 -21.05 9.26 27.58
C THR A 358 -21.63 8.18 28.51
N TYR A 359 -21.45 6.92 28.15
CA TYR A 359 -22.00 5.72 28.79
C TYR A 359 -20.87 4.71 29.08
N PRO A 360 -20.04 4.95 30.11
CA PRO A 360 -18.79 4.21 30.31
C PRO A 360 -18.95 2.78 30.87
N VAL A 361 -20.19 2.38 31.19
CA VAL A 361 -20.55 1.03 31.62
C VAL A 361 -21.05 0.17 30.46
N ASP A 362 -21.33 0.79 29.31
CA ASP A 362 -21.94 0.15 28.16
C ASP A 362 -20.92 -0.68 27.36
N LYS A 363 -21.42 -1.72 26.70
CA LYS A 363 -20.61 -2.57 25.83
C LYS A 363 -20.91 -2.32 24.36
N VAL A 364 -19.86 -2.07 23.60
CA VAL A 364 -19.93 -1.76 22.17
C VAL A 364 -19.42 -2.95 21.36
N ALA A 365 -20.19 -3.39 20.39
CA ALA A 365 -19.79 -4.39 19.41
C ALA A 365 -19.58 -3.71 18.06
N VAL A 366 -18.41 -3.89 17.44
CA VAL A 366 -18.12 -3.37 16.10
C VAL A 366 -17.84 -4.53 15.15
N THR A 367 -18.73 -4.74 14.20
CA THR A 367 -18.71 -5.88 13.29
C THR A 367 -18.45 -5.45 11.86
N SER A 368 -17.62 -6.21 11.14
CA SER A 368 -17.28 -5.97 9.73
C SER A 368 -17.10 -7.30 8.98
N TYR A 369 -17.08 -7.31 7.65
CA TYR A 369 -16.99 -8.58 6.89
C TYR A 369 -15.71 -9.41 7.17
N GLY A 370 -14.61 -8.80 7.62
CA GLY A 370 -13.30 -9.45 7.73
C GLY A 370 -12.60 -9.25 9.08
N ASP A 371 -11.85 -10.28 9.52
CA ASP A 371 -11.14 -10.28 10.81
C ASP A 371 -10.06 -9.19 10.90
N ASP A 372 -9.32 -8.93 9.80
CA ASP A 372 -8.27 -7.90 9.78
C ASP A 372 -8.84 -6.48 9.91
N LEU A 373 -10.04 -6.25 9.36
CA LEU A 373 -10.72 -4.97 9.48
C LEU A 373 -11.25 -4.77 10.92
N ALA A 374 -11.82 -5.81 11.51
CA ALA A 374 -12.25 -5.80 12.91
C ALA A 374 -11.07 -5.57 13.89
N LEU A 375 -9.93 -6.25 13.68
CA LEU A 375 -8.74 -6.05 14.49
C LEU A 375 -8.22 -4.61 14.43
N ARG A 376 -8.16 -4.03 13.23
CA ARG A 376 -7.72 -2.64 13.04
C ARG A 376 -8.62 -1.64 13.77
N ARG A 377 -9.94 -1.83 13.69
CA ARG A 377 -10.93 -0.97 14.36
C ARG A 377 -10.84 -1.07 15.87
N GLY A 378 -10.82 -2.29 16.42
CA GLY A 378 -10.66 -2.52 17.85
C GLY A 378 -9.40 -1.85 18.40
N LYS A 379 -8.28 -1.99 17.69
CA LYS A 379 -7.00 -1.34 18.04
C LYS A 379 -7.08 0.18 17.99
N ARG A 380 -7.79 0.74 17.01
CA ARG A 380 -7.90 2.19 16.84
C ARG A 380 -8.77 2.82 17.93
N ILE A 381 -9.94 2.25 18.21
CA ILE A 381 -10.84 2.70 19.27
C ILE A 381 -10.14 2.62 20.63
N ARG A 382 -9.37 1.54 20.86
CA ARG A 382 -8.51 1.40 22.03
C ARG A 382 -7.51 2.55 22.13
N GLY A 383 -6.85 2.88 21.03
CA GLY A 383 -5.93 4.01 20.94
C GLY A 383 -6.59 5.33 21.34
N TYR A 384 -7.84 5.57 20.94
CA TYR A 384 -8.60 6.76 21.37
C TYR A 384 -8.87 6.77 22.88
N VAL A 385 -9.17 5.62 23.48
CA VAL A 385 -9.28 5.51 24.95
C VAL A 385 -7.94 5.73 25.64
N GLU A 386 -6.84 5.22 25.09
CA GLU A 386 -5.49 5.42 25.64
C GLU A 386 -5.03 6.88 25.52
N GLU A 387 -5.35 7.56 24.43
CA GLU A 387 -4.91 8.92 24.13
C GLU A 387 -5.79 10.00 24.79
N TYR A 388 -7.11 9.82 24.74
CA TYR A 388 -8.09 10.84 25.15
C TYR A 388 -8.98 10.41 26.32
N GLY A 389 -9.01 9.12 26.68
CA GLY A 389 -9.96 8.57 27.65
C GLY A 389 -9.83 9.15 29.06
N ASP A 390 -8.63 9.56 29.48
CA ASP A 390 -8.39 10.11 30.82
C ASP A 390 -9.26 11.36 31.11
N GLU A 391 -9.49 12.22 30.11
CA GLU A 391 -10.35 13.41 30.23
C GLU A 391 -11.81 13.04 30.55
N TRP A 392 -12.24 11.87 30.08
CA TRP A 392 -13.59 11.33 30.24
C TRP A 392 -13.69 10.28 31.37
N GLY A 393 -12.61 10.11 32.13
CA GLY A 393 -12.49 9.07 33.16
C GLY A 393 -12.65 7.66 32.60
N LEU A 394 -12.31 7.45 31.32
CA LEU A 394 -12.21 6.15 30.67
C LEU A 394 -10.78 5.67 30.74
N ARG A 395 -10.55 4.58 31.44
CA ARG A 395 -9.24 3.93 31.51
C ARG A 395 -9.37 2.48 31.15
N LEU A 396 -8.42 1.95 30.39
CA LEU A 396 -8.39 0.52 30.11
C LEU A 396 -8.21 -0.27 31.41
N LYS A 397 -8.96 -1.36 31.54
CA LYS A 397 -8.87 -2.27 32.67
C LYS A 397 -7.53 -3.01 32.63
N PRO A 398 -6.73 -2.99 33.71
CA PRO A 398 -5.48 -3.75 33.78
C PRO A 398 -5.71 -5.23 33.50
N GLY A 399 -4.87 -5.84 32.65
CA GLY A 399 -5.02 -7.23 32.21
C GLY A 399 -5.88 -7.44 30.95
N SER A 400 -6.53 -6.39 30.45
CA SER A 400 -7.27 -6.42 29.19
C SER A 400 -6.30 -6.22 28.00
N GLY A 401 -5.64 -7.31 27.58
CA GLY A 401 -4.55 -7.30 26.60
C GLY A 401 -4.95 -7.51 25.14
N ALA A 402 -6.18 -7.99 24.88
CA ALA A 402 -6.63 -8.22 23.51
C ALA A 402 -6.98 -6.90 22.82
N MET A 403 -6.48 -6.71 21.60
CA MET A 403 -6.60 -5.45 20.86
C MET A 403 -8.02 -5.23 20.32
N GLN A 404 -8.75 -6.31 20.10
CA GLN A 404 -10.11 -6.33 19.55
C GLN A 404 -11.19 -6.72 20.58
N ASP A 405 -10.81 -7.02 21.83
CA ASP A 405 -11.75 -7.37 22.89
C ASP A 405 -11.22 -6.84 24.22
N TRP A 406 -11.73 -5.69 24.65
CA TRP A 406 -11.19 -5.02 25.82
C TRP A 406 -12.25 -4.28 26.64
N GLU A 407 -11.92 -4.08 27.91
CA GLU A 407 -12.80 -3.45 28.90
C GLU A 407 -12.16 -2.18 29.46
N VAL A 408 -13.01 -1.25 29.87
CA VAL A 408 -12.62 -0.09 30.68
C VAL A 408 -12.89 -0.36 32.16
N THR A 409 -12.20 0.37 33.04
CA THR A 409 -12.29 0.23 34.51
C THR A 409 -13.70 0.44 35.05
N LYS A 410 -14.55 1.16 34.33
CA LYS A 410 -15.94 1.43 34.69
C LYS A 410 -16.90 0.28 34.35
N GLY A 411 -16.45 -0.75 33.63
CA GLY A 411 -17.23 -1.97 33.34
C GLY A 411 -17.72 -2.09 31.90
N GLY A 412 -17.70 -1.00 31.12
CA GLY A 412 -17.96 -1.03 29.68
C GLY A 412 -16.77 -1.57 28.88
N GLY A 413 -16.89 -1.58 27.56
CA GLY A 413 -15.82 -2.08 26.70
C GLY A 413 -16.19 -2.17 25.23
N VAL A 414 -15.22 -2.60 24.42
CA VAL A 414 -15.40 -2.80 22.98
C VAL A 414 -15.00 -4.22 22.60
N ARG A 415 -15.86 -4.87 21.81
CA ARG A 415 -15.55 -6.09 21.10
C ARG A 415 -15.70 -5.88 19.60
N SER A 416 -14.61 -6.02 18.87
CA SER A 416 -14.61 -5.95 17.41
C SER A 416 -14.33 -7.32 16.79
N VAL A 417 -15.28 -7.81 15.99
CA VAL A 417 -15.25 -9.17 15.43
C VAL A 417 -15.78 -9.17 14.00
N SER A 418 -15.46 -10.19 13.22
CA SER A 418 -16.10 -10.38 11.92
C SER A 418 -17.56 -10.80 12.05
N VAL A 419 -18.36 -10.46 11.03
CA VAL A 419 -19.71 -10.99 10.84
C VAL A 419 -19.68 -12.52 10.90
N GLY A 420 -20.64 -13.13 11.59
CA GLY A 420 -20.70 -14.58 11.77
C GLY A 420 -19.86 -15.12 12.94
N LYS A 421 -19.06 -14.29 13.61
CA LYS A 421 -18.25 -14.68 14.78
C LYS A 421 -18.65 -13.96 16.08
N GLY A 422 -18.25 -14.54 17.21
CA GLY A 422 -17.69 -13.79 18.35
C GLY A 422 -18.57 -12.94 19.25
N LEU A 423 -19.91 -12.91 19.12
CA LEU A 423 -20.78 -12.16 20.06
C LEU A 423 -21.35 -13.02 21.21
N THR A 424 -21.08 -14.34 21.20
CA THR A 424 -21.57 -15.24 22.23
C THR A 424 -21.02 -14.89 23.62
N GLY A 425 -21.91 -14.67 24.57
CA GLY A 425 -21.60 -14.31 25.96
C GLY A 425 -21.33 -12.82 26.19
N PHE A 426 -21.44 -11.98 25.16
CA PHE A 426 -21.23 -10.54 25.26
C PHE A 426 -22.55 -9.80 25.12
N ASP A 427 -22.97 -9.13 26.18
CA ASP A 427 -24.03 -8.14 26.22
C ASP A 427 -23.63 -6.89 25.42
N VAL A 428 -24.56 -6.31 24.65
CA VAL A 428 -24.29 -5.22 23.71
C VAL A 428 -25.29 -4.08 23.89
N ASN A 429 -24.80 -2.87 24.10
CA ASN A 429 -25.60 -1.63 24.12
C ASN A 429 -25.47 -0.86 22.79
N LEU A 430 -24.35 -0.98 22.10
CA LEU A 430 -24.18 -0.40 20.77
C LEU A 430 -23.63 -1.45 19.80
N LEU A 431 -24.40 -1.82 18.79
CA LEU A 431 -23.98 -2.70 17.71
C LEU A 431 -23.74 -1.89 16.44
N ILE A 432 -22.49 -1.84 15.99
CA ILE A 432 -22.11 -1.28 14.69
C ILE A 432 -21.88 -2.44 13.71
N ILE A 433 -22.53 -2.37 12.56
CA ILE A 433 -22.38 -3.31 11.44
C ILE A 433 -21.88 -2.48 10.26
N ASP A 434 -20.65 -2.71 9.84
CA ASP A 434 -20.01 -1.91 8.80
C ASP A 434 -19.51 -2.78 7.65
N ASP A 435 -20.05 -2.51 6.46
CA ASP A 435 -19.89 -3.29 5.24
C ASP A 435 -19.96 -4.80 5.55
N PRO A 436 -21.15 -5.35 5.85
CA PRO A 436 -21.29 -6.75 6.27
C PRO A 436 -21.00 -7.75 5.13
N HIS A 437 -21.02 -7.28 3.88
CA HIS A 437 -20.59 -8.04 2.70
C HIS A 437 -19.21 -7.58 2.23
N LYS A 438 -18.35 -8.53 1.87
CA LYS A 438 -16.97 -8.24 1.44
C LYS A 438 -16.88 -7.63 0.03
N ASP A 439 -17.74 -8.09 -0.86
CA ASP A 439 -17.73 -7.84 -2.30
C ASP A 439 -19.10 -8.22 -2.88
N ARG A 440 -19.30 -7.95 -4.18
CA ARG A 440 -20.56 -8.28 -4.85
C ARG A 440 -20.86 -9.77 -4.85
N ALA A 441 -19.86 -10.62 -5.10
CA ALA A 441 -20.08 -12.07 -5.20
C ALA A 441 -20.61 -12.65 -3.88
N ASP A 442 -20.14 -12.10 -2.76
CA ASP A 442 -20.67 -12.40 -1.43
C ASP A 442 -22.11 -11.93 -1.25
N ALA A 443 -22.42 -10.68 -1.63
CA ALA A 443 -23.78 -10.16 -1.53
C ALA A 443 -24.78 -10.85 -2.48
N GLU A 444 -24.32 -11.41 -3.60
CA GLU A 444 -25.13 -12.19 -4.55
C GLU A 444 -25.36 -13.63 -4.12
N SER A 445 -24.44 -14.19 -3.33
CA SER A 445 -24.57 -15.52 -2.77
C SER A 445 -25.74 -15.59 -1.79
N GLU A 446 -26.79 -16.30 -2.18
CA GLU A 446 -27.95 -16.56 -1.31
C GLU A 446 -27.52 -17.18 0.03
N ALA A 447 -26.57 -18.10 0.00
CA ALA A 447 -26.03 -18.73 1.19
C ALA A 447 -25.35 -17.71 2.13
N ALA A 448 -24.61 -16.75 1.59
CA ALA A 448 -23.94 -15.72 2.39
C ALA A 448 -24.95 -14.71 2.97
N ARG A 449 -25.91 -14.24 2.17
CA ARG A 449 -27.03 -13.39 2.65
C ARG A 449 -27.79 -14.08 3.78
N ARG A 450 -28.20 -15.33 3.56
CA ARG A 450 -28.91 -16.13 4.57
C ARG A 450 -28.07 -16.28 5.84
N ALA A 451 -26.79 -16.62 5.73
CA ALA A 451 -25.91 -16.74 6.90
C ALA A 451 -25.79 -15.43 7.69
N LEU A 452 -25.71 -14.29 7.00
CA LEU A 452 -25.68 -12.96 7.62
C LEU A 452 -26.98 -12.63 8.35
N HIS A 453 -28.14 -12.89 7.73
CA HIS A 453 -29.44 -12.68 8.37
C HIS A 453 -29.68 -13.64 9.55
N ASP A 454 -29.33 -14.91 9.39
CA ASP A 454 -29.39 -15.92 10.45
C ASP A 454 -28.51 -15.49 11.64
N TRP A 455 -27.29 -15.02 11.39
CA TRP A 455 -26.41 -14.48 12.42
C TRP A 455 -27.00 -13.25 13.12
N TYR A 456 -27.55 -12.30 12.36
CA TYR A 456 -28.15 -11.10 12.95
C TYR A 456 -29.32 -11.46 13.87
N SER A 457 -30.22 -12.33 13.39
CA SER A 457 -31.40 -12.75 14.15
C SER A 457 -31.06 -13.62 15.36
N SER A 458 -30.16 -14.59 15.21
CA SER A 458 -29.89 -15.59 16.24
C SER A 458 -28.81 -15.16 17.24
N ALA A 459 -27.82 -14.40 16.80
CA ALA A 459 -26.62 -14.12 17.58
C ALA A 459 -26.41 -12.64 17.92
N ALA A 460 -26.80 -11.69 17.05
CA ALA A 460 -26.57 -10.27 17.30
C ALA A 460 -27.73 -9.63 18.08
N LEU A 461 -28.97 -9.78 17.60
CA LEU A 461 -30.17 -9.21 18.25
C LEU A 461 -30.38 -9.73 19.67
N THR A 462 -30.08 -11.01 19.92
CA THR A 462 -30.25 -11.66 21.23
C THR A 462 -29.31 -11.11 22.31
N ARG A 463 -28.34 -10.24 21.93
CA ARG A 463 -27.37 -9.62 22.85
C ARG A 463 -27.69 -8.19 23.22
N LEU A 464 -28.58 -7.55 22.46
CA LEU A 464 -28.97 -6.18 22.70
C LEU A 464 -29.59 -6.06 24.09
N GLN A 465 -29.04 -5.17 24.89
CA GLN A 465 -29.55 -4.93 26.23
C GLN A 465 -30.90 -4.17 26.17
N PRO A 466 -31.87 -4.54 27.02
CA PRO A 466 -33.22 -3.99 26.97
C PRO A 466 -33.32 -2.58 27.57
N ASP A 467 -32.29 -2.12 28.28
CA ASP A 467 -32.24 -0.80 28.91
C ASP A 467 -31.84 0.29 27.89
N ARG A 468 -30.69 0.13 27.24
CA ARG A 468 -30.14 1.05 26.25
C ARG A 468 -29.47 0.24 25.15
N SER A 469 -30.12 0.18 24.00
CA SER A 469 -29.56 -0.46 22.81
C SER A 469 -29.72 0.41 21.57
N ALA A 470 -28.68 0.42 20.74
CA ALA A 470 -28.69 1.02 19.41
C ALA A 470 -28.02 0.07 18.41
N VAL A 471 -28.57 0.00 17.19
CA VAL A 471 -27.96 -0.70 16.06
C VAL A 471 -27.69 0.32 14.96
N VAL A 472 -26.45 0.38 14.49
CA VAL A 472 -26.02 1.24 13.39
C VAL A 472 -25.45 0.36 12.30
N ALA A 473 -26.08 0.40 11.12
CA ALA A 473 -25.59 -0.32 9.95
C ALA A 473 -25.12 0.68 8.90
N ILE A 474 -23.90 0.48 8.40
CA ILE A 474 -23.29 1.25 7.33
C ILE A 474 -22.90 0.25 6.27
N GLN A 475 -23.34 0.45 5.03
CA GLN A 475 -22.91 -0.44 3.96
C GLN A 475 -23.02 0.22 2.59
N THR A 476 -22.16 -0.25 1.70
CA THR A 476 -22.40 -0.17 0.26
C THR A 476 -23.53 -1.13 -0.14
N ARG A 477 -24.51 -0.66 -0.92
CA ARG A 477 -25.60 -1.52 -1.41
C ARG A 477 -25.12 -2.35 -2.60
N TRP A 478 -25.37 -3.65 -2.58
CA TRP A 478 -24.91 -4.58 -3.62
C TRP A 478 -26.04 -5.43 -4.21
N HIS A 479 -27.07 -5.72 -3.41
CA HIS A 479 -28.17 -6.60 -3.80
C HIS A 479 -29.49 -6.11 -3.19
N PRO A 480 -30.65 -6.26 -3.85
CA PRO A 480 -31.94 -5.85 -3.28
C PRO A 480 -32.19 -6.46 -1.89
N ASP A 481 -31.70 -7.67 -1.70
CA ASP A 481 -31.80 -8.47 -0.47
C ASP A 481 -30.54 -8.46 0.41
N ASP A 482 -29.64 -7.49 0.25
CA ASP A 482 -28.52 -7.31 1.19
C ASP A 482 -29.01 -6.93 2.60
N PHE A 483 -28.10 -6.83 3.59
CA PHE A 483 -28.47 -6.57 5.00
C PHE A 483 -29.52 -5.46 5.16
N ALA A 484 -29.22 -4.24 4.68
CA ALA A 484 -30.15 -3.11 4.77
C ALA A 484 -31.44 -3.35 3.99
N GLY A 485 -31.36 -3.94 2.78
CA GLY A 485 -32.54 -4.29 1.98
C GLY A 485 -33.53 -5.16 2.75
N ARG A 486 -33.06 -6.26 3.33
CA ARG A 486 -33.88 -7.14 4.17
C ARG A 486 -34.38 -6.46 5.44
N ARG A 487 -33.53 -5.71 6.16
CA ARG A 487 -33.94 -5.02 7.40
C ARG A 487 -35.04 -4.01 7.13
N ILE A 488 -34.93 -3.22 6.06
CA ILE A 488 -35.98 -2.26 5.68
C ILE A 488 -37.27 -3.00 5.30
N GLN A 489 -37.17 -4.11 4.56
CA GLN A 489 -38.34 -4.89 4.14
C GLN A 489 -39.07 -5.55 5.32
N GLU A 490 -38.34 -6.10 6.30
CA GLU A 490 -38.92 -6.83 7.44
C GLU A 490 -39.29 -5.92 8.61
N GLU A 491 -38.49 -4.89 8.89
CA GLU A 491 -38.59 -4.06 10.11
C GLU A 491 -39.03 -2.62 9.83
N GLY A 492 -39.10 -2.21 8.56
CA GLY A 492 -39.64 -0.93 8.12
C GLY A 492 -38.78 0.30 8.47
N ARG A 493 -39.10 1.42 7.83
CA ARG A 493 -38.51 2.73 8.10
C ARG A 493 -39.26 3.48 9.20
N ILE A 494 -38.59 4.31 10.00
CA ILE A 494 -39.24 5.06 11.10
C ILE A 494 -40.36 5.97 10.59
N GLU A 495 -40.14 6.63 9.46
CA GLU A 495 -41.13 7.47 8.77
C GLU A 495 -42.40 6.71 8.33
N GLU A 496 -42.30 5.38 8.17
CA GLU A 496 -43.39 4.48 7.81
C GLU A 496 -43.94 3.70 9.03
N GLY A 497 -43.49 4.03 10.25
CA GLY A 497 -43.87 3.33 11.49
C GLY A 497 -43.03 2.10 11.83
N GLY A 498 -41.93 1.88 11.11
CA GLY A 498 -40.94 0.82 11.35
C GLY A 498 -39.81 1.23 12.30
N ARG A 499 -38.67 0.52 12.22
CA ARG A 499 -37.56 0.60 13.19
C ARG A 499 -36.33 1.36 12.71
N TRP A 500 -36.10 1.46 11.41
CA TRP A 500 -34.85 1.96 10.88
C TRP A 500 -34.94 3.42 10.43
N LYS A 501 -34.05 4.27 10.93
CA LYS A 501 -33.78 5.57 10.31
C LYS A 501 -32.84 5.35 9.14
N VAL A 502 -33.30 5.59 7.92
CA VAL A 502 -32.49 5.38 6.71
C VAL A 502 -31.85 6.70 6.28
N ILE A 503 -30.52 6.69 6.10
CA ILE A 503 -29.77 7.79 5.50
C ILE A 503 -29.25 7.31 4.16
N HIS A 504 -29.80 7.83 3.06
CA HIS A 504 -29.45 7.43 1.70
C HIS A 504 -28.80 8.58 0.95
N LEU A 505 -27.57 8.38 0.46
CA LEU A 505 -26.77 9.39 -0.22
C LEU A 505 -26.42 8.93 -1.64
N PRO A 506 -27.34 9.06 -2.63
CA PRO A 506 -27.07 8.68 -4.00
C PRO A 506 -26.06 9.64 -4.67
N ALA A 507 -25.23 9.11 -5.57
CA ALA A 507 -24.26 9.84 -6.38
C ALA A 507 -24.88 10.98 -7.20
N VAL A 508 -26.13 10.82 -7.64
CA VAL A 508 -26.97 11.86 -8.23
C VAL A 508 -28.27 11.87 -7.45
N ALA A 509 -28.60 13.03 -6.87
CA ALA A 509 -29.84 13.22 -6.12
C ALA A 509 -31.05 12.86 -6.99
N ASP A 510 -31.91 11.98 -6.47
CA ASP A 510 -33.07 11.45 -7.18
C ASP A 510 -34.29 11.49 -6.24
N PRO A 511 -35.35 12.25 -6.60
CA PRO A 511 -36.57 12.38 -5.79
C PRO A 511 -37.22 11.05 -5.43
N LYS A 512 -36.99 9.99 -6.20
CA LYS A 512 -37.60 8.69 -5.95
C LYS A 512 -37.20 8.07 -4.61
N PHE A 513 -36.10 8.53 -4.01
CA PHE A 513 -35.63 8.07 -2.70
C PHE A 513 -36.12 8.92 -1.53
N GLY A 514 -36.96 9.94 -1.79
CA GLY A 514 -37.42 10.90 -0.79
C GLY A 514 -36.51 12.12 -0.70
N ASP A 515 -36.63 12.85 0.42
CA ASP A 515 -35.85 14.06 0.66
C ASP A 515 -34.37 13.74 0.79
N ASP A 516 -33.53 14.43 0.02
CA ASP A 516 -32.09 14.23 0.07
C ASP A 516 -31.54 14.69 1.44
N PRO A 517 -30.82 13.82 2.21
CA PRO A 517 -30.34 14.17 3.54
C PRO A 517 -29.39 15.38 3.59
N LEU A 518 -28.85 15.79 2.44
CA LEU A 518 -27.96 16.94 2.30
C LEU A 518 -28.65 18.18 1.73
N GLY A 519 -29.96 18.12 1.49
CA GLY A 519 -30.77 19.20 0.92
C GLY A 519 -30.52 19.47 -0.57
N ARG A 520 -29.96 18.51 -1.30
CA ARG A 520 -29.66 18.65 -2.74
C ARG A 520 -30.92 18.70 -3.59
N THR A 521 -30.88 19.47 -4.68
CA THR A 521 -31.96 19.46 -5.66
C THR A 521 -31.85 18.28 -6.64
N PRO A 522 -32.95 17.83 -7.28
CA PRO A 522 -32.92 16.68 -8.18
C PRO A 522 -31.90 16.83 -9.31
N GLY A 523 -31.08 15.80 -9.53
CA GLY A 523 -30.02 15.81 -10.54
C GLY A 523 -28.72 16.50 -10.11
N GLU A 524 -28.61 16.95 -8.86
CA GLU A 524 -27.35 17.45 -8.32
C GLU A 524 -26.40 16.31 -7.93
N PRO A 525 -25.11 16.42 -8.28
CA PRO A 525 -24.12 15.41 -7.94
C PRO A 525 -23.86 15.37 -6.43
N LEU A 526 -23.55 14.18 -5.92
CA LEU A 526 -22.94 14.01 -4.61
C LEU A 526 -21.56 14.66 -4.65
N PRO A 527 -21.17 15.45 -3.66
CA PRO A 527 -19.84 16.04 -3.69
C PRO A 527 -18.75 14.97 -3.68
N HIS A 528 -17.64 15.29 -4.35
CA HIS A 528 -16.52 14.39 -4.54
C HIS A 528 -15.28 14.93 -3.81
N PRO A 529 -14.51 14.09 -3.09
CA PRO A 529 -13.39 14.54 -2.26
C PRO A 529 -12.34 15.40 -2.97
N LYS A 530 -12.10 15.09 -4.25
CA LYS A 530 -11.06 15.73 -5.08
C LYS A 530 -11.59 16.85 -5.99
N ILE A 531 -12.87 17.19 -5.88
CA ILE A 531 -13.50 18.23 -6.71
C ILE A 531 -14.19 19.22 -5.77
N PRO A 532 -13.78 20.50 -5.74
CA PRO A 532 -14.39 21.49 -4.86
C PRO A 532 -15.92 21.51 -5.01
N THR A 533 -16.66 21.51 -3.90
CA THR A 533 -18.15 21.47 -3.92
C THR A 533 -18.78 22.62 -4.70
N ARG A 534 -18.09 23.78 -4.74
CA ARG A 534 -18.48 24.94 -5.55
C ARG A 534 -18.33 24.74 -7.06
N ASP A 535 -17.51 23.79 -7.50
CA ASP A 535 -17.28 23.46 -8.91
C ASP A 535 -18.29 22.40 -9.37
N THR A 536 -19.55 22.81 -9.44
CA THR A 536 -20.70 21.95 -9.76
C THR A 536 -20.61 21.36 -11.17
N VAL A 537 -19.96 22.07 -12.11
CA VAL A 537 -19.74 21.61 -13.48
C VAL A 537 -18.77 20.43 -13.49
N ARG A 538 -17.62 20.56 -12.82
CA ARG A 538 -16.63 19.48 -12.76
C ARG A 538 -17.16 18.28 -11.99
N LEU A 539 -17.91 18.49 -10.90
CA LEU A 539 -18.60 17.43 -10.17
C LEU A 539 -19.58 16.67 -11.07
N ARG A 540 -20.45 17.40 -11.78
CA ARG A 540 -21.42 16.80 -12.70
C ARG A 540 -20.71 16.00 -13.79
N ASN A 541 -19.66 16.55 -14.40
CA ASN A 541 -18.90 15.86 -15.43
C ASN A 541 -18.22 14.60 -14.92
N TRP A 542 -17.71 14.61 -13.68
CA TRP A 542 -17.10 13.43 -13.08
C TRP A 542 -18.09 12.29 -12.89
N TRP A 543 -19.27 12.58 -12.32
CA TRP A 543 -20.31 11.55 -12.16
C TRP A 543 -20.90 11.08 -13.48
N VAL A 544 -21.03 11.96 -14.48
CA VAL A 544 -21.43 11.57 -15.84
C VAL A 544 -20.40 10.63 -16.46
N ASN A 545 -19.11 10.94 -16.35
CA ASN A 545 -18.04 10.08 -16.86
C ASN A 545 -17.99 8.75 -16.09
N ARG A 546 -18.12 8.78 -14.76
CA ARG A 546 -18.19 7.57 -13.94
C ARG A 546 -19.38 6.70 -14.33
N LYS A 547 -20.56 7.29 -14.56
CA LYS A 547 -21.74 6.57 -15.05
C LYS A 547 -21.50 5.93 -16.42
N ALA A 548 -20.83 6.64 -17.34
CA ALA A 548 -20.54 6.13 -18.68
C ALA A 548 -19.48 5.02 -18.71
N THR A 549 -18.57 5.01 -17.73
CA THR A 549 -17.46 4.04 -17.62
C THR A 549 -17.76 2.86 -16.68
N THR A 550 -18.89 2.90 -15.98
CA THR A 550 -19.33 1.88 -15.03
C THR A 550 -20.44 1.04 -15.67
N ILE A 551 -20.42 -0.27 -15.42
CA ILE A 551 -21.51 -1.17 -15.84
C ILE A 551 -22.83 -0.64 -15.25
N PRO A 552 -23.94 -0.56 -16.01
CA PRO A 552 -25.18 0.04 -15.53
C PRO A 552 -25.65 -0.54 -14.18
N ARG A 553 -25.56 -1.86 -14.02
CA ARG A 553 -25.88 -2.56 -12.77
C ARG A 553 -25.04 -2.08 -11.59
N ASP A 554 -23.74 -1.96 -11.79
CA ASP A 554 -22.77 -1.46 -10.81
C ASP A 554 -23.06 0.00 -10.46
N TRP A 555 -23.41 0.81 -11.44
CA TRP A 555 -23.78 2.19 -11.24
C TRP A 555 -24.98 2.34 -10.29
N HIS A 556 -26.03 1.55 -10.57
CA HIS A 556 -27.24 1.53 -9.75
C HIS A 556 -26.96 1.06 -8.32
N ALA A 557 -26.20 -0.02 -8.15
CA ALA A 557 -25.87 -0.55 -6.82
C ALA A 557 -24.87 0.34 -6.06
N LEU A 558 -23.65 0.51 -6.57
CA LEU A 558 -22.52 1.14 -5.87
C LEU A 558 -22.68 2.64 -5.66
N TYR A 559 -23.17 3.34 -6.67
CA TYR A 559 -23.15 4.79 -6.70
C TYR A 559 -24.51 5.40 -6.40
N GLN A 560 -25.60 4.80 -6.89
CA GLN A 560 -26.95 5.26 -6.54
C GLN A 560 -27.52 4.63 -5.26
N GLY A 561 -26.91 3.56 -4.74
CA GLY A 561 -27.44 2.86 -3.56
C GLY A 561 -28.78 2.16 -3.82
N ASP A 562 -29.03 1.81 -5.07
CA ASP A 562 -30.29 1.31 -5.61
C ASP A 562 -30.06 0.00 -6.38
N PRO A 563 -29.71 -1.08 -5.66
CA PRO A 563 -29.39 -2.35 -6.30
C PRO A 563 -30.66 -2.87 -6.98
N GLN A 564 -30.59 -3.02 -8.30
CA GLN A 564 -31.66 -3.63 -9.07
C GLN A 564 -31.52 -5.16 -9.03
N PRO A 565 -32.64 -5.91 -9.07
CA PRO A 565 -32.60 -7.33 -9.37
C PRO A 565 -31.80 -7.55 -10.66
N ALA A 566 -31.07 -8.65 -10.76
CA ALA A 566 -30.46 -9.03 -12.03
C ALA A 566 -31.57 -9.42 -13.02
N GLU A 567 -32.25 -8.46 -13.63
CA GLU A 567 -32.79 -8.65 -14.98
C GLU A 567 -31.55 -8.61 -15.89
N GLY A 568 -31.04 -9.68 -16.50
CA GLY A 568 -31.63 -10.93 -16.94
C GLY A 568 -31.11 -11.28 -18.35
N ALA A 569 -30.39 -10.39 -19.02
CA ALA A 569 -29.76 -10.68 -20.32
C ALA A 569 -28.44 -9.92 -20.46
N LEU A 570 -27.45 -10.55 -21.09
CA LEU A 570 -26.15 -9.92 -21.36
C LEU A 570 -26.25 -8.74 -22.35
N VAL A 571 -27.28 -8.74 -23.19
CA VAL A 571 -27.50 -7.74 -24.24
C VAL A 571 -28.98 -7.32 -24.19
N SER A 572 -29.28 -6.03 -24.17
CA SER A 572 -30.67 -5.56 -24.18
C SER A 572 -31.30 -5.67 -25.57
N GLU A 573 -32.63 -5.81 -25.64
CA GLU A 573 -33.36 -5.76 -26.91
C GLU A 573 -33.11 -4.45 -27.67
N GLU A 574 -32.95 -3.34 -26.95
CA GLU A 574 -32.65 -2.03 -27.55
C GLU A 574 -31.30 -2.04 -28.26
N LEU A 575 -30.25 -2.58 -27.62
CA LEU A 575 -28.93 -2.70 -28.22
C LEU A 575 -28.98 -3.58 -29.47
N LEU A 576 -29.64 -4.74 -29.44
CA LEU A 576 -29.77 -5.61 -30.62
C LEU A 576 -30.45 -4.90 -31.80
N ARG A 577 -31.47 -4.06 -31.53
CA ARG A 577 -32.09 -3.22 -32.57
C ARG A 577 -31.11 -2.20 -33.15
N LEU A 578 -30.24 -1.61 -32.33
CA LEU A 578 -29.21 -0.66 -32.77
C LEU A 578 -28.09 -1.31 -33.59
N LEU A 579 -27.81 -2.60 -33.39
CA LEU A 579 -26.76 -3.34 -34.12
C LEU A 579 -27.18 -3.79 -35.51
N ARG A 580 -28.47 -3.76 -35.83
CA ARG A 580 -28.99 -4.10 -37.16
C ARG A 580 -28.58 -3.06 -38.19
N ASP A 581 -27.94 -3.51 -39.26
CA ASP A 581 -27.62 -2.66 -40.40
C ASP A 581 -27.62 -3.46 -41.69
N THR A 582 -28.64 -3.21 -42.51
CA THR A 582 -28.83 -3.82 -43.83
C THR A 582 -28.35 -2.93 -44.98
N THR A 583 -27.87 -1.73 -44.67
CA THR A 583 -27.64 -0.66 -45.65
C THR A 583 -26.17 -0.41 -45.96
N THR A 584 -25.29 -0.49 -44.96
CA THR A 584 -23.87 -0.16 -45.12
C THR A 584 -23.17 -1.21 -46.00
N VAL A 585 -22.51 -0.81 -47.08
CA VAL A 585 -21.74 -1.75 -47.92
C VAL A 585 -20.33 -1.87 -47.33
N VAL A 586 -19.91 -3.08 -46.98
CA VAL A 586 -18.60 -3.38 -46.36
C VAL A 586 -18.01 -4.58 -47.10
N GLU A 587 -16.74 -4.48 -47.49
CA GLU A 587 -16.05 -5.54 -48.22
C GLU A 587 -15.56 -6.63 -47.26
N PRO A 588 -15.87 -7.93 -47.50
CA PRO A 588 -15.46 -9.00 -46.61
C PRO A 588 -13.96 -9.30 -46.76
N GLN A 589 -13.21 -9.20 -45.66
CA GLN A 589 -11.81 -9.64 -45.60
C GLN A 589 -11.68 -11.13 -45.33
N LYS A 590 -12.58 -11.69 -44.51
CA LYS A 590 -12.61 -13.11 -44.18
C LYS A 590 -14.04 -13.56 -43.89
N ILE A 591 -14.50 -14.56 -44.62
CA ILE A 591 -15.86 -15.13 -44.47
C ILE A 591 -15.74 -16.49 -43.76
N ALA A 592 -16.60 -16.71 -42.77
CA ALA A 592 -16.61 -17.91 -41.95
C ALA A 592 -18.02 -18.41 -41.65
N VAL A 593 -18.11 -19.71 -41.36
CA VAL A 593 -19.29 -20.34 -40.75
C VAL A 593 -18.88 -20.94 -39.41
N ALA A 594 -19.70 -20.80 -38.38
CA ALA A 594 -19.48 -21.37 -37.07
C ALA A 594 -20.59 -22.35 -36.69
N ILE A 595 -20.21 -23.44 -36.04
CA ILE A 595 -21.09 -24.54 -35.67
C ILE A 595 -20.94 -24.85 -34.18
N ASP A 596 -22.07 -24.87 -33.47
CA ASP A 596 -22.20 -25.51 -32.17
C ASP A 596 -23.06 -26.80 -32.33
N PRO A 597 -22.45 -27.99 -32.34
CA PRO A 597 -23.14 -29.21 -32.71
C PRO A 597 -24.02 -29.76 -31.57
N SER A 598 -25.23 -30.23 -31.90
CA SER A 598 -26.05 -31.01 -30.96
C SER A 598 -25.82 -32.54 -31.12
N GLY A 599 -25.85 -33.26 -30.00
CA GLY A 599 -25.47 -34.68 -29.92
C GLY A 599 -26.56 -35.69 -30.32
N GLY A 600 -27.76 -35.24 -30.71
CA GLY A 600 -28.88 -36.16 -30.94
C GLY A 600 -30.16 -35.58 -31.53
N GLY A 601 -30.11 -34.40 -32.18
CA GLY A 601 -31.26 -33.81 -32.89
C GLY A 601 -32.41 -33.29 -32.03
N ARG A 602 -32.32 -33.37 -30.70
CA ARG A 602 -33.31 -32.81 -29.76
C ARG A 602 -33.03 -31.35 -29.38
N ASP A 603 -31.75 -31.00 -29.29
CA ASP A 603 -31.30 -29.64 -28.98
C ASP A 603 -30.95 -28.90 -30.28
N THR A 604 -31.09 -27.57 -30.26
CA THR A 604 -30.75 -26.73 -31.40
C THR A 604 -29.25 -26.78 -31.65
N ALA A 605 -28.83 -27.25 -32.83
CA ALA A 605 -27.48 -27.06 -33.32
C ALA A 605 -27.35 -25.64 -33.88
N GLY A 606 -26.40 -24.87 -33.35
CA GLY A 606 -26.11 -23.52 -33.84
C GLY A 606 -25.33 -23.58 -35.14
N VAL A 607 -25.78 -22.88 -36.18
CA VAL A 607 -25.06 -22.72 -37.46
C VAL A 607 -25.20 -21.27 -37.92
N ILE A 608 -24.15 -20.48 -37.70
CA ILE A 608 -24.14 -19.03 -37.94
C ILE A 608 -23.06 -18.68 -38.97
N GLY A 609 -23.42 -17.85 -39.95
CA GLY A 609 -22.52 -17.33 -40.98
C GLY A 609 -22.23 -15.84 -40.81
N GLY A 610 -21.02 -15.43 -41.18
CA GLY A 610 -20.66 -14.01 -41.19
C GLY A 610 -19.25 -13.74 -41.69
N PHE A 611 -18.84 -12.48 -41.65
CA PHE A 611 -17.54 -12.05 -42.15
C PHE A 611 -16.91 -10.95 -41.29
N LEU A 612 -15.58 -10.86 -41.34
CA LEU A 612 -14.83 -9.69 -40.88
C LEU A 612 -14.78 -8.68 -42.02
N GLY A 613 -15.31 -7.48 -41.80
CA GLY A 613 -15.29 -6.38 -42.75
C GLY A 613 -13.96 -5.64 -42.76
N ASP A 614 -13.68 -4.91 -43.83
CA ASP A 614 -12.55 -3.96 -43.91
C ASP A 614 -12.68 -2.75 -42.95
N ASP A 615 -13.87 -2.57 -42.37
CA ASP A 615 -14.15 -1.65 -41.27
C ASP A 615 -13.74 -2.17 -39.88
N GLY A 616 -13.20 -3.39 -39.81
CA GLY A 616 -12.75 -4.03 -38.58
C GLY A 616 -13.87 -4.57 -37.70
N ARG A 617 -15.10 -4.68 -38.21
CA ARG A 617 -16.26 -5.25 -37.49
C ARG A 617 -16.60 -6.65 -38.00
N VAL A 618 -17.17 -7.47 -37.12
CA VAL A 618 -17.80 -8.74 -37.52
C VAL A 618 -19.25 -8.49 -37.91
N TRP A 619 -19.61 -8.93 -39.10
CA TRP A 619 -20.95 -8.87 -39.64
C TRP A 619 -21.56 -10.27 -39.65
N ILE A 620 -22.56 -10.51 -38.80
CA ILE A 620 -23.34 -11.75 -38.81
C ILE A 620 -24.40 -11.63 -39.91
N THR A 621 -24.38 -12.54 -40.87
CA THR A 621 -25.21 -12.48 -42.08
C THR A 621 -26.26 -13.56 -42.15
N ASP A 622 -26.05 -14.69 -41.49
CA ASP A 622 -26.91 -15.86 -41.63
C ASP A 622 -27.08 -16.57 -40.29
N ASP A 623 -28.32 -16.96 -39.97
CA ASP A 623 -28.66 -17.93 -38.95
C ASP A 623 -29.46 -19.06 -39.62
N VAL A 624 -28.86 -20.24 -39.73
CA VAL A 624 -29.52 -21.46 -40.24
C VAL A 624 -29.63 -22.53 -39.16
N SER A 625 -29.56 -22.11 -37.89
CA SER A 625 -29.61 -22.99 -36.73
C SER A 625 -31.00 -23.62 -36.58
N ALA A 626 -31.04 -24.91 -36.26
CA ALA A 626 -32.27 -25.63 -35.92
C ALA A 626 -31.97 -26.88 -35.08
N ALA A 627 -33.02 -27.56 -34.59
CA ALA A 627 -32.88 -28.90 -34.02
C ALA A 627 -32.52 -29.88 -35.16
N MET A 628 -31.24 -30.27 -35.22
CA MET A 628 -30.66 -31.02 -36.34
C MET A 628 -29.84 -32.19 -35.83
N SER A 629 -29.89 -33.33 -36.51
CA SER A 629 -28.95 -34.43 -36.33
C SER A 629 -27.55 -34.06 -36.85
N SER A 630 -26.54 -34.89 -36.55
CA SER A 630 -25.16 -34.66 -36.99
C SER A 630 -24.97 -34.60 -38.50
N ALA A 631 -25.78 -35.33 -39.26
CA ALA A 631 -25.77 -35.26 -40.72
C ALA A 631 -26.43 -33.97 -41.23
N GLU A 632 -27.50 -33.51 -40.57
CA GLU A 632 -28.26 -32.33 -40.98
C GLU A 632 -27.51 -31.03 -40.71
N TRP A 633 -26.94 -30.84 -39.51
CA TRP A 633 -26.20 -29.60 -39.22
C TRP A 633 -24.91 -29.50 -40.04
N SER A 634 -24.25 -30.64 -40.33
CA SER A 634 -23.03 -30.64 -41.17
C SER A 634 -23.37 -30.33 -42.63
N THR A 635 -24.50 -30.83 -43.14
CA THR A 635 -25.01 -30.50 -44.47
C THR A 635 -25.39 -29.02 -44.55
N ALA A 636 -26.13 -28.49 -43.55
CA ALA A 636 -26.53 -27.10 -43.49
C ALA A 636 -25.32 -26.15 -43.48
N ALA A 637 -24.28 -26.47 -42.70
CA ALA A 637 -23.06 -25.70 -42.66
C ALA A 637 -22.29 -25.73 -43.99
N CYS A 638 -22.19 -26.88 -44.66
CA CYS A 638 -21.54 -26.99 -45.98
C CYS A 638 -22.29 -26.19 -47.06
N LEU A 639 -23.62 -26.26 -47.07
CA LEU A 639 -24.44 -25.47 -47.99
C LEU A 639 -24.30 -23.97 -47.72
N LEU A 640 -24.32 -23.57 -46.45
CA LEU A 640 -24.11 -22.18 -46.06
C LEU A 640 -22.73 -21.69 -46.48
N ALA A 641 -21.68 -22.46 -46.19
CA ALA A 641 -20.31 -22.13 -46.57
C ALA A 641 -20.12 -22.06 -48.10
N ASN A 642 -20.78 -22.93 -48.86
CA ASN A 642 -20.79 -22.85 -50.31
C ASN A 642 -21.48 -21.58 -50.82
N ARG A 643 -22.64 -21.23 -50.24
CA ARG A 643 -23.44 -20.05 -50.61
C ARG A 643 -22.71 -18.74 -50.31
N THR A 644 -22.03 -18.65 -49.16
CA THR A 644 -21.32 -17.45 -48.72
C THR A 644 -19.87 -17.39 -49.19
N ASP A 645 -19.39 -18.43 -49.87
CA ASP A 645 -17.98 -18.60 -50.23
C ASP A 645 -17.02 -18.52 -49.03
N ALA A 646 -17.44 -19.13 -47.92
CA ALA A 646 -16.68 -19.11 -46.68
C ALA A 646 -15.32 -19.81 -46.84
N ALA A 647 -14.26 -19.16 -46.34
CA ALA A 647 -12.92 -19.73 -46.38
C ALA A 647 -12.68 -20.75 -45.26
N ILE A 648 -13.47 -20.68 -44.18
CA ILE A 648 -13.28 -21.48 -42.96
C ILE A 648 -14.61 -21.84 -42.29
N ILE A 649 -14.65 -23.06 -41.74
CA ILE A 649 -15.72 -23.54 -40.88
C ILE A 649 -15.15 -23.79 -39.48
N TYR A 650 -15.63 -23.05 -38.48
CA TYR A 650 -15.33 -23.28 -37.07
C TYR A 650 -16.35 -24.24 -36.47
N VAL A 651 -15.90 -25.25 -35.72
CA VAL A 651 -16.81 -26.23 -35.09
C VAL A 651 -16.38 -26.51 -33.66
N GLU A 652 -17.29 -26.33 -32.70
CA GLU A 652 -17.06 -26.70 -31.31
C GLU A 652 -17.01 -28.22 -31.13
N TRP A 653 -16.11 -28.70 -30.27
CA TRP A 653 -16.11 -30.09 -29.86
C TRP A 653 -15.94 -30.22 -28.34
N ASN A 654 -16.83 -31.01 -27.72
CA ASN A 654 -16.78 -31.35 -26.30
C ASN A 654 -16.20 -32.77 -26.08
N PHE A 655 -16.59 -33.73 -26.92
CA PHE A 655 -15.98 -35.06 -27.04
C PHE A 655 -16.09 -35.52 -28.52
N GLY A 656 -15.02 -36.07 -29.09
CA GLY A 656 -15.03 -36.57 -30.48
C GLY A 656 -14.72 -35.54 -31.56
N ARG A 657 -13.57 -34.85 -31.44
CA ARG A 657 -13.04 -33.91 -32.45
C ARG A 657 -13.07 -34.49 -33.87
N ASP A 658 -12.60 -35.72 -34.03
CA ASP A 658 -12.49 -36.39 -35.33
C ASP A 658 -13.88 -36.69 -35.95
N MET A 659 -14.91 -36.89 -35.11
CA MET A 659 -16.28 -37.12 -35.58
C MET A 659 -16.91 -35.88 -36.21
N CYS A 660 -16.70 -34.69 -35.63
CA CYS A 660 -17.25 -33.45 -36.18
C CYS A 660 -16.58 -33.08 -37.51
N VAL A 661 -15.26 -33.24 -37.59
CA VAL A 661 -14.50 -33.03 -38.84
C VAL A 661 -14.96 -34.02 -39.92
N LEU A 662 -15.07 -35.31 -39.58
CA LEU A 662 -15.52 -36.34 -40.50
C LEU A 662 -16.96 -36.10 -41.01
N ALA A 663 -17.86 -35.64 -40.15
CA ALA A 663 -19.24 -35.31 -40.54
C ALA A 663 -19.28 -34.19 -41.60
N ILE A 664 -18.52 -33.12 -41.41
CA ILE A 664 -18.43 -32.01 -42.38
C ILE A 664 -17.82 -32.49 -43.71
N GLN A 665 -16.72 -33.25 -43.64
CA GLN A 665 -16.06 -33.80 -44.84
C GLN A 665 -16.99 -34.71 -45.64
N THR A 666 -17.67 -35.64 -44.96
CA THR A 666 -18.60 -36.58 -45.59
C THR A 666 -19.78 -35.85 -46.23
N SER A 667 -20.33 -34.83 -45.55
CA SER A 667 -21.42 -34.02 -46.09
C SER A 667 -20.97 -33.19 -47.29
N TRP A 668 -19.75 -32.64 -47.30
CA TRP A 668 -19.21 -31.91 -48.46
C TRP A 668 -19.03 -32.81 -49.68
N GLU A 669 -18.41 -33.99 -49.49
CA GLU A 669 -18.22 -34.97 -50.57
C GLU A 669 -19.56 -35.45 -51.13
N LYS A 670 -20.53 -35.73 -50.25
CA LYS A 670 -21.88 -36.10 -50.66
C LYS A 670 -22.54 -35.01 -51.50
N LEU A 671 -22.51 -33.76 -51.04
CA LEU A 671 -23.09 -32.62 -51.79
C LEU A 671 -22.40 -32.41 -53.15
N GLN A 672 -21.11 -32.71 -53.28
CA GLN A 672 -20.42 -32.69 -54.58
C GLN A 672 -20.83 -33.85 -55.50
N ASN A 673 -21.11 -35.02 -54.94
CA ASN A 673 -21.58 -36.18 -55.68
C ASN A 673 -23.03 -36.02 -56.15
N ASP A 674 -23.87 -35.41 -55.30
CA ASP A 674 -25.29 -35.13 -55.57
C ASP A 674 -25.46 -33.91 -56.51
N GLY A 675 -24.38 -33.17 -56.79
CA GLY A 675 -24.35 -32.04 -57.74
C GLY A 675 -24.78 -30.70 -57.14
N GLU A 676 -25.01 -30.63 -55.83
CA GLU A 676 -25.37 -29.40 -55.11
C GLU A 676 -24.18 -28.47 -54.88
N ILE A 677 -22.96 -29.02 -54.82
CA ILE A 677 -21.69 -28.26 -54.80
C ILE A 677 -20.88 -28.63 -56.04
N PRO A 678 -20.33 -27.66 -56.80
CA PRO A 678 -19.48 -27.97 -57.95
C PRO A 678 -18.25 -28.79 -57.55
N LYS A 679 -17.94 -29.86 -58.30
CA LYS A 679 -16.76 -30.74 -58.05
C LYS A 679 -15.42 -30.00 -58.05
N GLY A 680 -15.32 -28.86 -58.74
CA GLY A 680 -14.13 -28.01 -58.76
C GLY A 680 -14.01 -27.04 -57.59
N LYS A 681 -15.03 -26.92 -56.74
CA LYS A 681 -15.00 -26.00 -55.58
C LYS A 681 -14.23 -26.65 -54.43
N LEU A 682 -13.25 -25.92 -53.89
CA LEU A 682 -12.47 -26.37 -52.75
C LEU A 682 -13.31 -26.31 -51.48
N MET A 683 -13.16 -27.31 -50.62
CA MET A 683 -13.77 -27.32 -49.30
C MET A 683 -13.13 -26.24 -48.42
N PRO A 684 -13.91 -25.48 -47.64
CA PRO A 684 -13.39 -24.56 -46.62
C PRO A 684 -12.47 -25.28 -45.63
N ALA A 685 -11.51 -24.55 -45.06
CA ALA A 685 -10.70 -25.10 -43.98
C ALA A 685 -11.58 -25.42 -42.76
N ILE A 686 -11.42 -26.59 -42.14
CA ILE A 686 -12.17 -26.97 -40.93
C ILE A 686 -11.30 -26.69 -39.71
N ALA A 687 -11.75 -25.80 -38.83
CA ALA A 687 -11.05 -25.38 -37.63
C ALA A 687 -11.82 -25.80 -36.35
N PRO A 688 -11.48 -26.96 -35.76
CA PRO A 688 -12.14 -27.42 -34.54
C PRO A 688 -11.70 -26.60 -33.32
N VAL A 689 -12.66 -26.05 -32.58
CA VAL A 689 -12.46 -25.21 -31.39
C VAL A 689 -12.87 -25.99 -30.14
N ARG A 690 -11.99 -25.98 -29.12
CA ARG A 690 -12.29 -26.61 -27.83
C ARG A 690 -12.85 -25.57 -26.86
N ALA A 691 -13.95 -25.86 -26.19
CA ALA A 691 -14.42 -25.06 -25.07
C ALA A 691 -13.36 -25.03 -23.96
N LYS A 692 -12.77 -23.87 -23.69
CA LYS A 692 -11.72 -23.70 -22.66
C LYS A 692 -12.22 -23.03 -21.36
N GLN A 693 -13.44 -22.49 -21.33
CA GLN A 693 -14.00 -21.73 -20.19
C GLN A 693 -15.51 -21.97 -20.04
N GLY A 694 -16.10 -21.58 -18.90
CA GLY A 694 -17.54 -21.65 -18.65
C GLY A 694 -18.34 -20.74 -19.58
N LYS A 695 -19.61 -21.10 -19.83
CA LYS A 695 -20.51 -20.49 -20.84
C LYS A 695 -20.60 -18.95 -20.71
N LEU A 696 -20.76 -18.43 -19.50
CA LEU A 696 -20.77 -16.99 -19.21
C LEU A 696 -19.49 -16.27 -19.67
N LEU A 697 -18.33 -16.86 -19.36
CA LEU A 697 -17.03 -16.28 -19.70
C LEU A 697 -16.76 -16.25 -21.21
N ARG A 698 -17.54 -16.99 -22.00
CA ARG A 698 -17.51 -16.94 -23.48
C ARG A 698 -18.47 -15.90 -24.06
N ALA A 699 -19.66 -15.75 -23.47
CA ALA A 699 -20.69 -14.85 -23.99
C ALA A 699 -20.48 -13.38 -23.57
N GLU A 700 -19.99 -13.13 -22.36
CA GLU A 700 -19.79 -11.79 -21.81
C GLU A 700 -18.80 -10.92 -22.63
N PRO A 701 -17.64 -11.42 -23.08
CA PRO A 701 -16.74 -10.61 -23.91
C PRO A 701 -17.36 -10.23 -25.26
N ILE A 702 -18.20 -11.11 -25.84
CA ILE A 702 -18.88 -10.86 -27.11
C ILE A 702 -20.01 -9.84 -26.93
N ALA A 703 -20.78 -9.92 -25.83
CA ALA A 703 -21.74 -8.89 -25.45
C ALA A 703 -21.05 -7.51 -25.30
N GLN A 704 -19.83 -7.48 -24.75
CA GLN A 704 -19.05 -6.24 -24.67
C GLN A 704 -18.58 -5.75 -26.05
N GLN A 705 -18.19 -6.65 -26.97
CA GLN A 705 -17.88 -6.26 -28.36
C GLN A 705 -19.12 -5.70 -29.08
N MET A 706 -20.31 -6.22 -28.79
CA MET A 706 -21.59 -5.68 -29.27
C MET A 706 -21.83 -4.27 -28.74
N VAL A 707 -21.61 -4.01 -27.44
CA VAL A 707 -21.68 -2.64 -26.86
C VAL A 707 -20.67 -1.69 -27.49
N GLN A 708 -19.46 -2.18 -27.79
CA GLN A 708 -18.38 -1.41 -28.43
C GLN A 708 -18.56 -1.22 -29.94
N ASP A 709 -19.67 -1.64 -30.51
CA ASP A 709 -19.94 -1.54 -31.94
C ASP A 709 -18.92 -2.28 -32.82
N LYS A 710 -18.46 -3.45 -32.38
CA LYS A 710 -17.55 -4.32 -33.15
C LYS A 710 -18.24 -5.52 -33.77
N VAL A 711 -19.51 -5.75 -33.43
CA VAL A 711 -20.35 -6.81 -34.01
C VAL A 711 -21.63 -6.17 -34.55
N ARG A 712 -21.97 -6.44 -35.80
CA ARG A 712 -23.17 -5.95 -36.49
C ARG A 712 -24.02 -7.08 -37.04
N LEU A 713 -25.32 -6.86 -37.14
CA LEU A 713 -26.27 -7.83 -37.67
C LEU A 713 -26.74 -7.38 -39.06
N ARG A 714 -26.40 -8.16 -40.10
CA ARG A 714 -26.77 -7.92 -41.49
C ARG A 714 -28.15 -8.51 -41.81
N GLY A 715 -29.11 -8.27 -40.94
CA GLY A 715 -30.44 -8.86 -41.01
C GLY A 715 -31.17 -8.79 -39.68
N VAL A 716 -32.38 -9.37 -39.66
CA VAL A 716 -33.17 -9.56 -38.44
C VAL A 716 -33.15 -11.05 -38.13
N PHE A 717 -32.58 -11.41 -36.98
CA PHE A 717 -32.40 -12.81 -36.57
C PHE A 717 -33.20 -13.06 -35.30
N THR A 718 -34.53 -13.10 -35.42
CA THR A 718 -35.46 -13.04 -34.28
C THR A 718 -35.14 -14.05 -33.18
N ASP A 719 -34.79 -15.29 -33.53
CA ASP A 719 -34.53 -16.34 -32.55
C ASP A 719 -33.16 -16.16 -31.88
N MET A 720 -32.10 -15.89 -32.65
CA MET A 720 -30.77 -15.57 -32.09
C MET A 720 -30.80 -14.31 -31.22
N GLU A 721 -31.48 -13.26 -31.66
CA GLU A 721 -31.65 -12.01 -30.90
C GLU A 721 -32.43 -12.25 -29.62
N ARG A 722 -33.49 -13.08 -29.65
CA ARG A 722 -34.23 -13.47 -28.45
C ARG A 722 -33.36 -14.25 -27.49
N GLU A 723 -32.56 -15.20 -27.97
CA GLU A 723 -31.63 -15.95 -27.12
C GLU A 723 -30.67 -14.97 -26.41
N TRP A 724 -30.02 -14.04 -27.13
CA TRP A 724 -29.16 -13.02 -26.52
C TRP A 724 -29.88 -12.08 -25.54
N ALA A 725 -31.14 -11.74 -25.80
CA ALA A 725 -31.97 -10.86 -24.99
C ALA A 725 -32.66 -11.53 -23.80
N THR A 726 -32.58 -12.85 -23.66
CA THR A 726 -33.29 -13.60 -22.60
C THR A 726 -32.40 -14.56 -21.82
N TRP A 727 -31.21 -14.89 -22.34
CA TRP A 727 -30.30 -15.83 -21.69
C TRP A 727 -29.65 -15.25 -20.44
N GLN A 728 -29.72 -16.00 -19.34
CA GLN A 728 -29.20 -15.61 -18.04
C GLN A 728 -27.94 -16.39 -17.66
N PRO A 729 -26.99 -15.76 -16.95
CA PRO A 729 -25.81 -16.45 -16.41
C PRO A 729 -26.14 -17.63 -15.48
N THR A 730 -27.35 -17.63 -14.91
CA THR A 730 -27.88 -18.67 -14.02
C THR A 730 -28.52 -19.84 -14.77
N ASP A 731 -28.73 -19.71 -16.08
CA ASP A 731 -29.28 -20.79 -16.88
C ASP A 731 -28.29 -21.96 -16.97
N PRO A 732 -28.73 -23.21 -16.76
CA PRO A 732 -27.85 -24.37 -16.75
C PRO A 732 -27.18 -24.62 -18.12
N ASP A 733 -27.86 -24.20 -19.20
CA ASP A 733 -27.37 -24.35 -20.56
C ASP A 733 -27.43 -23.05 -21.38
N SER A 734 -26.41 -22.83 -22.22
CA SER A 734 -26.41 -21.79 -23.24
C SER A 734 -27.14 -22.30 -24.48
N PRO A 735 -28.02 -21.49 -25.08
CA PRO A 735 -28.62 -21.80 -26.37
C PRO A 735 -27.59 -21.91 -27.50
N GLY A 736 -27.80 -22.85 -28.42
CA GLY A 736 -26.83 -23.15 -29.48
C GLY A 736 -26.53 -21.98 -30.42
N ARG A 737 -27.45 -21.01 -30.61
CA ARG A 737 -27.17 -19.84 -31.48
C ARG A 737 -26.23 -18.85 -30.81
N ILE A 738 -26.34 -18.66 -29.48
CA ILE A 738 -25.39 -17.86 -28.71
C ILE A 738 -23.99 -18.45 -28.84
N ASP A 739 -23.84 -19.75 -28.59
CA ASP A 739 -22.54 -20.42 -28.65
C ASP A 739 -21.94 -20.35 -30.06
N ALA A 740 -22.72 -20.67 -31.11
CA ALA A 740 -22.26 -20.55 -32.49
C ALA A 740 -21.89 -19.12 -32.89
N SER A 741 -22.66 -18.11 -32.46
CA SER A 741 -22.33 -16.70 -32.72
C SER A 741 -21.07 -16.25 -32.00
N CYS A 742 -20.83 -16.72 -30.77
CA CYS A 742 -19.59 -16.45 -30.04
C CYS A 742 -18.38 -17.08 -30.75
N ILE A 743 -18.48 -18.34 -31.17
CA ILE A 743 -17.43 -19.04 -31.92
C ILE A 743 -17.09 -18.28 -33.21
N LEU A 744 -18.10 -17.79 -33.92
CA LEU A 744 -17.91 -17.01 -35.15
C LEU A 744 -17.08 -15.75 -34.89
N VAL A 745 -17.47 -14.96 -33.89
CA VAL A 745 -16.80 -13.69 -33.57
C VAL A 745 -15.37 -13.94 -33.11
N TYR A 746 -15.14 -14.92 -32.21
CA TYR A 746 -13.78 -15.30 -31.79
C TYR A 746 -12.91 -15.80 -32.93
N GLY A 747 -13.49 -16.54 -33.88
CA GLY A 747 -12.77 -17.06 -35.04
C GLY A 747 -12.42 -15.98 -36.07
N LEU A 748 -13.24 -14.94 -36.19
CA LEU A 748 -13.02 -13.84 -37.14
C LEU A 748 -12.12 -12.74 -36.58
N ILE A 749 -12.19 -12.46 -35.27
CA ILE A 749 -11.28 -11.54 -34.56
C ILE A 749 -10.57 -12.33 -33.44
N PRO A 750 -9.38 -12.90 -33.69
CA PRO A 750 -8.61 -13.61 -32.66
C PRO A 750 -8.23 -12.72 -31.46
N ASP A 751 -8.06 -11.42 -31.72
CA ASP A 751 -7.73 -10.40 -30.71
C ASP A 751 -8.97 -9.91 -29.93
N ALA A 752 -10.13 -10.57 -30.05
CA ALA A 752 -11.33 -10.25 -29.27
C ALA A 752 -11.08 -10.31 -27.74
N ASN A 753 -10.02 -11.01 -27.30
CA ASN A 753 -9.54 -11.00 -25.92
C ASN A 753 -8.55 -9.87 -25.57
N GLU A 754 -7.98 -9.14 -26.53
CA GLU A 754 -7.02 -8.06 -26.20
C GLU A 754 -7.70 -6.77 -25.71
N GLY A 755 -9.01 -6.63 -25.96
CA GLY A 755 -9.86 -5.54 -25.45
C GLY A 755 -10.76 -5.90 -24.27
N ALA A 756 -10.85 -7.18 -23.91
CA ALA A 756 -11.45 -7.62 -22.66
C ALA A 756 -10.31 -7.90 -21.70
N ILE A 757 -10.24 -7.17 -20.58
CA ILE A 757 -9.33 -7.51 -19.49
C ILE A 757 -9.71 -8.92 -19.05
N VAL A 758 -8.95 -9.92 -19.52
CA VAL A 758 -8.97 -11.26 -18.98
C VAL A 758 -8.36 -11.14 -17.58
N HIS A 759 -9.19 -10.87 -16.58
CA HIS A 759 -8.84 -11.28 -15.22
C HIS A 759 -8.98 -12.79 -15.14
N ALA A 760 -7.89 -13.49 -15.46
CA ALA A 760 -7.67 -14.84 -14.98
C ALA A 760 -6.18 -15.04 -14.69
N PRO A 761 -5.78 -15.69 -13.58
CA PRO A 761 -6.43 -15.89 -12.29
C PRO A 761 -5.77 -15.05 -11.19
N LEU A 762 -6.41 -15.00 -10.02
CA LEU A 762 -5.83 -14.56 -8.75
C LEU A 762 -4.35 -15.01 -8.61
N PRO A 763 -3.44 -14.16 -8.08
CA PRO A 763 -2.12 -14.63 -7.69
C PRO A 763 -2.27 -15.79 -6.70
N LYS A 764 -1.69 -16.94 -7.04
CA LYS A 764 -1.56 -18.04 -6.07
C LYS A 764 -0.75 -17.52 -4.89
N ALA A 765 -1.27 -17.74 -3.68
CA ALA A 765 -0.47 -17.62 -2.46
C ALA A 765 0.85 -18.41 -2.62
N PRO A 766 1.98 -17.91 -2.10
CA PRO A 766 3.23 -18.65 -2.14
C PRO A 766 3.05 -20.00 -1.44
N GLN A 767 3.23 -21.09 -2.18
CA GLN A 767 3.38 -22.41 -1.56
C GLN A 767 4.76 -22.47 -0.88
N PRO A 768 4.87 -23.05 0.33
CA PRO A 768 6.16 -23.35 0.94
C PRO A 768 6.93 -24.33 0.04
N GLY A 769 8.16 -23.97 -0.29
CA GLY A 769 9.03 -24.77 -1.16
C GLY A 769 9.22 -26.19 -0.63
N ARG A 770 8.76 -27.17 -1.41
CA ARG A 770 9.29 -28.54 -1.37
C ARG A 770 10.63 -28.52 -2.11
N GLN A 771 11.71 -28.87 -1.40
CA GLN A 771 13.03 -29.07 -2.00
C GLN A 771 12.94 -30.09 -3.16
N PRO A 772 13.62 -29.83 -4.29
CA PRO A 772 13.83 -30.85 -5.30
C PRO A 772 14.90 -31.84 -4.82
N SER A 773 14.51 -33.12 -4.73
CA SER A 773 15.43 -34.24 -4.62
C SER A 773 16.18 -34.43 -5.94
N SER A 774 17.45 -34.02 -6.00
CA SER A 774 18.38 -34.50 -7.03
C SER A 774 19.15 -35.71 -6.49
N ALA A 775 19.02 -36.83 -7.20
CA ALA A 775 19.69 -38.08 -6.88
C ALA A 775 21.16 -38.10 -7.34
N ALA A 776 21.93 -38.88 -6.58
CA ALA A 776 23.10 -39.69 -6.95
C ALA A 776 24.53 -39.10 -6.86
N SER A 777 25.27 -39.65 -5.88
CA SER A 777 26.62 -40.25 -5.98
C SER A 777 27.44 -39.91 -4.72
N ALA A 778 28.23 -40.74 -4.04
CA ALA A 778 28.40 -42.19 -3.91
C ALA A 778 29.46 -42.38 -2.78
N TYR A 779 29.54 -43.58 -2.19
CA TYR A 779 30.60 -44.12 -1.32
C TYR A 779 30.69 -43.71 0.15
N GLY A 780 30.60 -44.71 1.05
CA GLY A 780 31.24 -44.60 2.37
C GLY A 780 30.85 -45.55 3.50
N ARG A 781 31.01 -46.87 3.33
CA ARG A 781 31.26 -47.89 4.40
C ARG A 781 30.20 -48.18 5.49
N ARG A 782 29.55 -49.33 5.30
CA ARG A 782 29.69 -50.60 6.08
C ARG A 782 30.11 -50.56 7.57
N ILE A 783 29.29 -51.28 8.34
CA ILE A 783 29.55 -52.17 9.49
C ILE A 783 29.54 -51.51 10.88
N GLY A 784 28.65 -52.01 11.73
CA GLY A 784 28.60 -51.77 13.18
C GLY A 784 27.19 -51.84 13.70
#